data_AF-A0A927IX57-F1
#
_entry.id   AF-A0A927IX57-F1
#
_cell.length_a   1.000
_cell.length_b   1.000
_cell.length_c   1.000
_cell.angle_alpha   90.00
_cell.angle_beta   90.00
_cell.angle_gamma   90.00
#
_symmetry.space_group_name_H-M   'P 1'
#
loop_
_entity.id
_entity.type
_entity.pdbx_description
1 polymer ?
#
loop_
_entity_poly.entity_id
_entity_poly.type
_entity_poly.pdbx_seq_one_letter_code
_entity_poly.pdbx_strand_id
1 'polypeptide(L)'
;MKKSSISKKIITNVLATSLIFTGVVGASAAGGKDKNPTSITQGIQLEYLDRGLVAASTSEGTFLSWRLLANEVTGYSDNGLTGANFNVYRDGKKIATVDDSTNFLDKEGTPTSSYYVSAVVDNKEIDQSESVKPWANSYYDLPLHKPADGVTPAGEAYTYSANDMSVGDVDGDGQYEFFVKWYPSNAKDVSQKGYTGNTYIDAYKQDGTLLYRIDLGVNIRSGAHYTQFLVYDFDGDGKAEMMFKTAPGTKILKFDKDGNVASEEYITMPKEDIDAGYSHEDDYRMSSEDYYNHLVDMFMGWHEHEEVVANNWPATLEESFGIEPQYNYPLSKEDAESLVDYFIDVYAPARSARNDLRDFEGFILSGPEYLTVFNGETGAELDTIHYTIDRHDDGLMWGDYAMSRIEPGNRVDRFLAGVAYLDGDKPSAIFARGYYTRSTIVSYDWDGKNIKEKWTVDSGWTPMANPFNAGPHGTPGTNEEFAYLTTQGAHSLSTADVDGDGKQEIIYGSSTIDHDGTLLYNSRDIMPEGSGAPGTEAGLGHGDALHVADIDPDREGLEIFMVFEGGAWAPYGYALRDAATGEVIYGGYTGRDTGRGMIGDVDPTRRGLETWAVGLWTAQGEHISNSAPGTNMNIKWSKDMTTQIINGAENQTPSIDDWKNGRVLTATGTRTNNGTKGNPSLVADVFGDWREELLVRTEDSSAIRIYLSDEVTDRKLYTLMHDAQYRTGIAWQNVGYNQPSYPSFYFASDTDFSKVPVPQFITPGEVNRVEKLIEQYKASDDLTGPLVSQLENTLKQVEHHLQKGSEKNVIRFMDKFIDQLNKAKKNQLSEAAKLNLSHQAQLFIDRFEN
;
A
#
# COMPACT_ATOMS: atom_id res chain seq x y z
N MET A 1 9.45 55.06 -35.38
CA MET A 1 10.69 55.63 -35.99
C MET A 1 11.78 55.74 -34.92
N LYS A 2 13.05 55.75 -35.31
CA LYS A 2 14.22 55.86 -34.41
C LYS A 2 14.21 57.15 -33.57
N LYS A 3 14.69 57.08 -32.32
CA LYS A 3 15.58 58.11 -31.73
C LYS A 3 16.68 57.46 -30.91
N SER A 4 17.91 57.93 -31.12
CA SER A 4 19.11 57.72 -30.31
C SER A 4 19.43 59.05 -29.57
N SER A 5 20.49 59.31 -28.80
CA SER A 5 21.82 58.68 -28.61
C SER A 5 22.61 59.34 -27.44
N ILE A 6 23.69 58.68 -26.96
CA ILE A 6 25.00 59.29 -26.53
C ILE A 6 25.05 60.19 -25.26
N SER A 7 25.81 59.81 -24.20
CA SER A 7 27.21 60.30 -23.92
C SER A 7 27.75 60.16 -22.46
N LYS A 8 28.86 59.41 -22.31
CA LYS A 8 30.12 59.67 -21.56
C LYS A 8 30.19 60.57 -20.29
N LYS A 9 30.93 60.10 -19.27
CA LYS A 9 32.23 60.68 -18.79
C LYS A 9 33.05 59.71 -17.90
N ILE A 10 34.27 60.10 -17.49
CA ILE A 10 35.40 59.25 -16.98
C ILE A 10 36.18 60.00 -15.85
N ILE A 11 37.20 59.35 -15.23
CA ILE A 11 38.30 59.87 -14.37
C ILE A 11 37.95 59.85 -12.84
N THR A 12 38.74 59.40 -11.84
CA THR A 12 40.22 59.25 -11.62
C THR A 12 40.60 58.01 -10.76
N ASN A 13 41.90 57.74 -10.52
CA ASN A 13 42.50 56.58 -9.79
C ASN A 13 43.37 56.97 -8.55
N VAL A 14 43.89 55.93 -7.84
CA VAL A 14 45.06 55.89 -6.91
C VAL A 14 44.74 56.34 -5.46
N LEU A 15 45.04 55.61 -4.35
CA LEU A 15 46.32 54.98 -3.89
C LEU A 15 46.12 53.80 -2.90
N ALA A 16 47.20 53.06 -2.57
CA ALA A 16 47.22 51.89 -1.64
C ALA A 16 47.38 52.31 -0.15
N THR A 17 47.30 51.47 0.90
CA THR A 17 47.50 50.01 1.14
C THR A 17 46.71 49.62 2.45
N SER A 18 46.68 48.42 3.09
CA SER A 18 47.49 47.18 3.05
C SER A 18 46.79 45.93 3.67
N LEU A 19 47.45 44.77 3.52
CA LEU A 19 47.32 43.41 4.11
C LEU A 19 46.10 42.95 4.98
N ILE A 20 45.45 41.90 4.48
CA ILE A 20 45.11 40.59 5.12
C ILE A 20 44.35 40.56 6.47
N PHE A 21 43.06 40.19 6.41
CA PHE A 21 42.60 38.83 6.78
C PHE A 21 41.30 38.49 6.01
N THR A 22 41.02 37.21 5.78
CA THR A 22 39.94 36.75 4.87
C THR A 22 38.64 36.43 5.61
N GLY A 23 37.54 37.04 5.17
CA GLY A 23 36.16 36.66 5.51
C GLY A 23 35.24 36.99 4.33
N VAL A 24 34.33 36.07 3.98
CA VAL A 24 33.42 36.21 2.84
C VAL A 24 32.01 36.48 3.33
N VAL A 25 31.39 37.58 2.89
CA VAL A 25 30.00 37.92 3.21
C VAL A 25 29.35 38.61 2.00
N GLY A 26 28.15 38.13 1.64
CA GLY A 26 27.06 38.96 1.12
C GLY A 26 27.15 39.46 -0.33
N ALA A 27 26.50 38.74 -1.24
CA ALA A 27 25.96 39.29 -2.49
C ALA A 27 24.43 39.29 -2.41
N SER A 28 23.82 40.41 -1.98
CA SER A 28 22.36 40.51 -1.86
C SER A 28 21.70 40.77 -3.22
N ALA A 29 21.00 39.77 -3.76
CA ALA A 29 20.07 39.94 -4.87
C ALA A 29 18.67 40.26 -4.31
N ALA A 30 18.09 41.40 -4.70
CA ALA A 30 16.76 41.79 -4.25
C ALA A 30 15.67 41.15 -5.14
N GLY A 31 15.10 40.04 -4.68
CA GLY A 31 13.93 39.42 -5.30
C GLY A 31 12.70 40.35 -5.27
N GLY A 32 11.92 40.35 -6.35
CA GLY A 32 10.64 41.04 -6.39
C GLY A 32 9.60 40.33 -5.51
N LYS A 33 8.74 41.09 -4.82
CA LYS A 33 7.59 40.52 -4.10
C LYS A 33 6.42 40.29 -5.05
N ASP A 34 6.48 39.21 -5.80
CA ASP A 34 5.25 38.57 -6.27
C ASP A 34 4.50 38.00 -5.06
N LYS A 35 3.16 38.02 -5.16
CA LYS A 35 2.28 37.62 -4.07
C LYS A 35 1.75 36.22 -4.31
N ASN A 36 2.49 35.22 -3.87
CA ASN A 36 1.87 33.94 -3.55
C ASN A 36 0.85 34.14 -2.41
N PRO A 37 -0.18 33.28 -2.30
CA PRO A 37 -0.94 33.14 -1.06
C PRO A 37 0.00 32.88 0.12
N THR A 38 -0.47 33.22 1.32
CA THR A 38 0.20 32.87 2.58
C THR A 38 0.34 31.34 2.67
N SER A 39 1.52 30.85 3.05
CA SER A 39 1.69 29.42 3.31
C SER A 39 0.95 29.05 4.59
N ILE A 40 0.18 27.98 4.53
CA ILE A 40 -0.16 27.19 5.71
C ILE A 40 1.14 26.55 6.21
N THR A 41 1.22 26.21 7.49
CA THR A 41 2.33 25.45 8.08
C THR A 41 2.50 24.13 7.32
N GLN A 42 3.72 23.82 6.86
CA GLN A 42 3.99 22.55 6.16
C GLN A 42 3.88 21.38 7.15
N GLY A 43 3.13 20.36 6.76
CA GLY A 43 2.97 19.12 7.50
C GLY A 43 2.23 18.11 6.64
N ILE A 44 2.60 16.83 6.78
CA ILE A 44 2.14 15.74 5.93
C ILE A 44 0.62 15.51 6.02
N GLN A 45 -0.05 15.21 4.92
CA GLN A 45 -1.46 14.83 4.89
C GLN A 45 -1.63 13.46 5.56
N LEU A 46 -2.34 13.39 6.68
CA LEU A 46 -2.72 12.13 7.34
C LEU A 46 -4.21 12.14 7.68
N GLU A 47 -4.78 10.95 7.84
CA GLU A 47 -6.20 10.77 8.12
C GLU A 47 -6.60 11.44 9.45
N TYR A 48 -7.79 12.05 9.48
CA TYR A 48 -8.46 12.26 10.75
C TYR A 48 -8.87 10.89 11.29
N LEU A 49 -8.51 10.60 12.53
CA LEU A 49 -8.93 9.40 13.23
C LEU A 49 -9.71 9.76 14.48
N ASP A 50 -10.77 9.00 14.72
CA ASP A 50 -11.54 9.06 15.96
C ASP A 50 -10.73 8.47 17.13
N ARG A 51 -11.34 8.39 18.31
CA ARG A 51 -10.70 7.81 19.49
C ARG A 51 -10.43 6.30 19.35
N GLY A 52 -11.06 5.59 18.41
CA GLY A 52 -10.85 4.16 18.17
C GLY A 52 -11.17 3.31 19.40
N LEU A 53 -12.08 3.76 20.26
CA LEU A 53 -12.33 3.13 21.55
C LEU A 53 -12.99 1.77 21.35
N VAL A 54 -12.30 0.71 21.75
CA VAL A 54 -12.82 -0.66 21.77
C VAL A 54 -12.90 -1.20 23.18
N ALA A 55 -13.81 -2.15 23.39
CA ALA A 55 -14.00 -2.84 24.66
C ALA A 55 -14.27 -4.33 24.42
N ALA A 56 -13.64 -5.20 25.20
CA ALA A 56 -13.75 -6.65 25.10
C ALA A 56 -14.04 -7.29 26.47
N SER A 57 -14.87 -8.33 26.48
CA SER A 57 -15.12 -9.13 27.69
C SER A 57 -14.03 -10.19 27.84
N THR A 58 -13.21 -10.07 28.88
CA THR A 58 -12.13 -11.02 29.22
C THR A 58 -12.51 -11.89 30.43
N SER A 59 -11.64 -12.81 30.85
CA SER A 59 -11.83 -13.54 32.11
C SER A 59 -11.53 -12.72 33.37
N GLU A 60 -10.91 -11.54 33.26
CA GLU A 60 -10.56 -10.68 34.41
C GLU A 60 -11.43 -9.41 34.55
N GLY A 61 -12.22 -9.07 33.53
CA GLY A 61 -13.04 -7.85 33.48
C GLY A 61 -13.36 -7.41 32.05
N THR A 62 -13.82 -6.17 31.88
CA THR A 62 -13.79 -5.52 30.57
C THR A 62 -12.39 -4.97 30.31
N PHE A 63 -11.72 -5.44 29.26
CA PHE A 63 -10.56 -4.75 28.71
C PHE A 63 -11.03 -3.63 27.77
N LEU A 64 -10.34 -2.49 27.79
CA LEU A 64 -10.58 -1.34 26.92
C LEU A 64 -9.27 -0.85 26.32
N SER A 65 -9.31 -0.37 25.09
CA SER A 65 -8.16 0.22 24.39
C SER A 65 -8.62 1.36 23.49
N TRP A 66 -7.81 2.40 23.32
CA TRP A 66 -8.13 3.56 22.48
C TRP A 66 -6.86 4.26 21.97
N ARG A 67 -7.01 5.05 20.89
CA ARG A 67 -5.89 5.69 20.22
C ARG A 67 -5.37 6.86 21.05
N LEU A 68 -4.05 7.01 21.12
CA LEU A 68 -3.41 8.32 21.29
C LEU A 68 -3.20 8.89 19.89
N LEU A 69 -3.71 10.09 19.62
CA LEU A 69 -3.51 10.74 18.33
C LEU A 69 -2.17 11.50 18.37
N ALA A 70 -1.43 11.54 17.27
CA ALA A 70 -0.06 12.08 17.29
C ALA A 70 0.00 13.57 17.68
N ASN A 71 -1.03 14.35 17.37
CA ASN A 71 -1.19 15.75 17.74
C ASN A 71 -1.51 15.97 19.24
N GLU A 72 -1.75 14.91 20.00
CA GLU A 72 -1.90 14.95 21.47
C GLU A 72 -0.58 14.72 22.21
N VAL A 73 0.49 14.34 21.51
CA VAL A 73 1.82 14.09 22.10
C VAL A 73 2.52 15.42 22.40
N THR A 74 3.12 15.51 23.60
CA THR A 74 3.83 16.71 24.08
C THR A 74 5.22 16.39 24.66
N GLY A 75 5.64 15.13 24.66
CA GLY A 75 6.94 14.68 25.17
C GLY A 75 7.03 13.16 25.30
N TYR A 76 7.94 12.68 26.15
CA TYR A 76 8.20 11.26 26.38
C TYR A 76 8.58 10.96 27.84
N SER A 77 8.65 9.67 28.16
CA SER A 77 9.07 9.09 29.42
C SER A 77 9.80 7.76 29.17
N ASP A 78 10.43 7.18 30.19
CA ASP A 78 11.12 5.88 30.15
C ASP A 78 10.25 4.73 29.58
N ASN A 79 8.92 4.85 29.65
CA ASN A 79 7.96 3.82 29.25
C ASN A 79 7.12 4.16 28.00
N GLY A 80 7.11 5.40 27.53
CA GLY A 80 6.22 5.82 26.45
C GLY A 80 6.13 7.32 26.23
N LEU A 81 5.44 7.72 25.17
CA LEU A 81 5.10 9.11 24.85
C LEU A 81 4.15 9.71 25.89
N THR A 82 4.35 10.98 26.22
CA THR A 82 3.51 11.75 27.14
C THR A 82 2.68 12.77 26.38
N GLY A 83 1.43 13.00 26.78
CA GLY A 83 0.48 13.79 26.01
C GLY A 83 -0.83 14.00 26.74
N ALA A 84 -1.94 13.83 26.04
CA ALA A 84 -3.24 13.69 26.68
C ALA A 84 -3.26 12.53 27.70
N ASN A 85 -3.91 12.79 28.84
CA ASN A 85 -4.34 11.76 29.79
C ASN A 85 -5.81 11.43 29.51
N PHE A 86 -6.34 10.32 30.01
CA PHE A 86 -7.68 9.86 29.65
C PHE A 86 -8.54 9.54 30.86
N ASN A 87 -9.74 10.12 30.93
CA ASN A 87 -10.73 9.77 31.93
C ASN A 87 -11.62 8.65 31.38
N VAL A 88 -11.61 7.49 32.03
CA VAL A 88 -12.43 6.33 31.63
C VAL A 88 -13.77 6.40 32.37
N TYR A 89 -14.86 6.30 31.63
CA TYR A 89 -16.23 6.32 32.14
C TYR A 89 -16.95 4.99 31.91
N ARG A 90 -17.64 4.48 32.93
CA ARG A 90 -18.59 3.36 32.84
C ARG A 90 -19.98 3.83 33.25
N ASP A 91 -20.99 3.56 32.42
CA ASP A 91 -22.40 3.86 32.67
C ASP A 91 -22.63 5.33 33.11
N GLY A 92 -21.90 6.26 32.48
CA GLY A 92 -21.94 7.70 32.78
C GLY A 92 -21.21 8.14 34.06
N LYS A 93 -20.34 7.30 34.63
CA LYS A 93 -19.53 7.62 35.81
C LYS A 93 -18.05 7.40 35.55
N LYS A 94 -17.22 8.38 35.89
CA LYS A 94 -15.76 8.23 35.85
C LYS A 94 -15.33 7.13 36.82
N ILE A 95 -14.58 6.15 36.31
CA ILE A 95 -14.00 5.04 37.09
C ILE A 95 -12.48 5.16 37.24
N ALA A 96 -11.79 5.76 36.27
CA ALA A 96 -10.34 5.93 36.29
C ALA A 96 -9.88 7.24 35.63
N THR A 97 -8.61 7.60 35.87
CA THR A 97 -7.78 8.37 34.95
C THR A 97 -6.58 7.50 34.61
N VAL A 98 -6.22 7.45 33.33
CA VAL A 98 -5.04 6.76 32.80
C VAL A 98 -4.12 7.82 32.19
N ASP A 99 -2.87 7.85 32.59
CA ASP A 99 -1.85 8.80 32.14
C ASP A 99 -0.62 8.12 31.53
N ASP A 100 -0.33 6.89 31.97
CA ASP A 100 0.77 6.02 31.57
C ASP A 100 0.53 5.17 30.31
N SER A 101 -0.72 4.93 29.90
CA SER A 101 -1.07 4.18 28.67
C SER A 101 -2.28 4.77 27.92
N THR A 102 -2.84 4.01 26.97
CA THR A 102 -4.18 4.22 26.40
C THR A 102 -5.04 2.95 26.38
N ASN A 103 -4.89 2.12 27.42
CA ASN A 103 -5.76 0.98 27.69
C ASN A 103 -6.18 0.92 29.17
N PHE A 104 -7.17 0.09 29.49
CA PHE A 104 -7.63 -0.11 30.87
C PHE A 104 -8.32 -1.47 31.06
N LEU A 105 -8.17 -2.09 32.24
CA LEU A 105 -8.89 -3.31 32.62
C LEU A 105 -9.86 -3.04 33.78
N ASP A 106 -11.14 -2.89 33.45
CA ASP A 106 -12.21 -2.72 34.43
C ASP A 106 -12.69 -4.06 34.99
N LYS A 107 -12.21 -4.40 36.19
CA LYS A 107 -12.55 -5.65 36.91
C LYS A 107 -13.96 -5.65 37.52
N GLU A 108 -14.69 -4.53 37.47
CA GLU A 108 -16.14 -4.46 37.76
C GLU A 108 -17.00 -4.44 36.48
N GLY A 109 -16.38 -4.47 35.30
CA GLY A 109 -17.04 -4.37 34.01
C GLY A 109 -17.98 -5.54 33.69
N THR A 110 -19.01 -5.27 32.87
CA THR A 110 -19.96 -6.31 32.43
C THR A 110 -20.27 -6.20 30.94
N PRO A 111 -20.70 -7.28 30.26
CA PRO A 111 -21.16 -7.24 28.85
C PRO A 111 -22.39 -6.34 28.60
N THR A 112 -23.01 -5.80 29.66
CA THR A 112 -24.11 -4.82 29.58
C THR A 112 -23.68 -3.38 29.89
N SER A 113 -22.44 -3.16 30.33
CA SER A 113 -21.91 -1.83 30.62
C SER A 113 -21.62 -1.05 29.34
N SER A 114 -21.76 0.27 29.42
CA SER A 114 -21.44 1.20 28.33
C SER A 114 -20.25 2.07 28.73
N TYR A 115 -19.29 2.25 27.84
CA TYR A 115 -18.05 2.97 28.11
C TYR A 115 -17.78 4.08 27.11
N TYR A 116 -17.19 5.17 27.60
CA TYR A 116 -16.54 6.19 26.79
C TYR A 116 -15.27 6.66 27.50
N VAL A 117 -14.37 7.32 26.76
CA VAL A 117 -13.22 8.02 27.32
C VAL A 117 -13.24 9.49 26.95
N SER A 118 -12.59 10.32 27.76
CA SER A 118 -12.35 11.74 27.47
C SER A 118 -10.87 12.06 27.64
N ALA A 119 -10.25 12.61 26.59
CA ALA A 119 -8.92 13.18 26.62
C ALA A 119 -8.87 14.39 27.56
N VAL A 120 -7.78 14.49 28.30
CA VAL A 120 -7.54 15.46 29.37
C VAL A 120 -6.22 16.18 29.11
N VAL A 121 -6.31 17.47 28.81
CA VAL A 121 -5.17 18.37 28.61
C VAL A 121 -5.33 19.56 29.58
N ASP A 122 -4.24 20.01 30.19
CA ASP A 122 -4.25 21.06 31.24
C ASP A 122 -5.24 20.81 32.39
N ASN A 123 -5.45 19.53 32.76
CA ASN A 123 -6.43 19.07 33.77
C ASN A 123 -7.90 19.40 33.42
N LYS A 124 -8.22 19.57 32.14
CA LYS A 124 -9.60 19.71 31.63
C LYS A 124 -9.87 18.60 30.62
N GLU A 125 -11.07 18.06 30.62
CA GLU A 125 -11.53 17.25 29.50
C GLU A 125 -11.66 18.15 28.26
N ILE A 126 -11.21 17.67 27.10
CA ILE A 126 -11.24 18.39 25.81
C ILE A 126 -12.09 17.68 24.75
N ASP A 127 -12.19 16.35 24.79
CA ASP A 127 -13.10 15.56 23.94
C ASP A 127 -13.91 14.54 24.77
N GLN A 128 -14.80 13.83 24.11
CA GLN A 128 -15.42 12.61 24.60
C GLN A 128 -15.63 11.67 23.42
N SER A 129 -15.19 10.41 23.53
CA SER A 129 -15.49 9.39 22.52
C SER A 129 -16.99 9.10 22.42
N GLU A 130 -17.37 8.41 21.35
CA GLU A 130 -18.64 7.68 21.33
C GLU A 130 -18.68 6.57 22.38
N SER A 131 -19.90 6.11 22.69
CA SER A 131 -20.14 5.13 23.75
C SER A 131 -20.23 3.70 23.21
N VAL A 132 -19.20 2.90 23.49
CA VAL A 132 -19.11 1.50 23.08
C VAL A 132 -19.59 0.53 24.17
N LYS A 133 -19.81 -0.73 23.78
CA LYS A 133 -20.16 -1.85 24.66
C LYS A 133 -19.14 -2.98 24.46
N PRO A 134 -18.83 -3.77 25.52
CA PRO A 134 -17.90 -4.88 25.38
C PRO A 134 -18.36 -5.91 24.36
N TRP A 135 -17.48 -6.30 23.46
CA TRP A 135 -17.64 -7.53 22.67
C TRP A 135 -17.67 -8.76 23.61
N ALA A 136 -18.25 -9.85 23.13
CA ALA A 136 -18.38 -11.08 23.91
C ALA A 136 -17.05 -11.82 24.14
N ASN A 137 -16.03 -11.51 23.34
CA ASN A 137 -14.67 -12.06 23.39
C ASN A 137 -13.67 -10.93 23.06
N SER A 138 -12.37 -11.23 23.11
CA SER A 138 -11.26 -10.41 22.59
C SER A 138 -11.15 -10.40 21.06
N TYR A 139 -12.30 -10.47 20.38
CA TYR A 139 -12.44 -10.36 18.93
C TYR A 139 -13.86 -9.91 18.54
N TYR A 140 -13.97 -9.30 17.36
CA TYR A 140 -15.21 -9.00 16.66
C TYR A 140 -15.31 -9.83 15.37
N ASP A 141 -16.52 -10.26 15.00
CA ASP A 141 -16.81 -10.93 13.72
C ASP A 141 -17.56 -9.93 12.82
N LEU A 142 -16.84 -9.27 11.90
CA LEU A 142 -17.38 -8.38 10.86
C LEU A 142 -18.11 -9.23 9.81
N PRO A 143 -19.46 -9.21 9.73
CA PRO A 143 -20.19 -10.10 8.85
C PRO A 143 -20.06 -9.68 7.39
N LEU A 144 -19.92 -10.67 6.49
CA LEU A 144 -19.67 -10.47 5.07
C LEU A 144 -20.83 -10.97 4.20
N HIS A 145 -21.11 -10.26 3.11
CA HIS A 145 -22.12 -10.64 2.13
C HIS A 145 -21.50 -11.46 0.98
N LYS A 146 -21.11 -12.70 1.31
CA LYS A 146 -20.37 -13.62 0.44
C LYS A 146 -20.96 -13.74 -0.99
N PRO A 147 -20.17 -13.55 -2.06
CA PRO A 147 -20.60 -13.77 -3.44
C PRO A 147 -21.08 -15.20 -3.68
N ALA A 148 -21.99 -15.35 -4.65
CA ALA A 148 -22.44 -16.67 -5.09
C ALA A 148 -21.33 -17.42 -5.84
N ASP A 149 -21.31 -18.75 -5.68
CA ASP A 149 -20.43 -19.65 -6.43
C ASP A 149 -20.76 -19.61 -7.94
N GLY A 150 -19.76 -19.81 -8.80
CA GLY A 150 -19.85 -19.64 -10.25
C GLY A 150 -19.30 -20.81 -11.07
N VAL A 151 -19.34 -20.67 -12.40
CA VAL A 151 -18.84 -21.67 -13.37
C VAL A 151 -18.10 -20.94 -14.51
N THR A 152 -16.96 -21.48 -14.95
CA THR A 152 -16.16 -20.91 -16.07
C THR A 152 -16.73 -21.30 -17.45
N PRO A 153 -16.29 -20.68 -18.56
CA PRO A 153 -16.63 -21.13 -19.92
C PRO A 153 -16.31 -22.62 -20.18
N ALA A 154 -15.22 -23.13 -19.59
CA ALA A 154 -14.83 -24.55 -19.65
C ALA A 154 -15.69 -25.49 -18.78
N GLY A 155 -16.65 -24.97 -18.00
CA GLY A 155 -17.52 -25.77 -17.13
C GLY A 155 -16.92 -26.10 -15.75
N GLU A 156 -15.79 -25.50 -15.38
CA GLU A 156 -15.20 -25.63 -14.03
C GLU A 156 -16.04 -24.81 -13.03
N ALA A 157 -16.59 -25.46 -12.01
CA ALA A 157 -17.29 -24.78 -10.92
C ALA A 157 -16.30 -24.27 -9.87
N TYR A 158 -16.50 -23.05 -9.39
CA TYR A 158 -15.65 -22.39 -8.39
C TYR A 158 -16.49 -21.72 -7.30
N THR A 159 -15.96 -21.69 -6.08
CA THR A 159 -16.54 -20.99 -4.93
C THR A 159 -15.70 -19.75 -4.56
N TYR A 160 -16.20 -18.89 -3.67
CA TYR A 160 -15.44 -17.73 -3.17
C TYR A 160 -14.96 -17.86 -1.72
N SER A 161 -13.81 -17.26 -1.44
CA SER A 161 -13.36 -16.91 -0.08
C SER A 161 -12.98 -15.43 -0.01
N ALA A 162 -13.19 -14.83 1.16
CA ALA A 162 -12.58 -13.53 1.47
C ALA A 162 -11.04 -13.69 1.46
N ASN A 163 -10.31 -12.61 1.21
CA ASN A 163 -8.89 -12.69 0.88
C ASN A 163 -8.14 -11.47 1.44
N ASP A 164 -7.20 -10.89 0.71
CA ASP A 164 -6.46 -9.69 1.15
C ASP A 164 -7.42 -8.51 1.34
N MET A 165 -7.07 -7.61 2.27
CA MET A 165 -7.86 -6.43 2.62
C MET A 165 -7.03 -5.15 2.61
N SER A 166 -7.72 -4.02 2.65
CA SER A 166 -7.16 -2.70 2.96
C SER A 166 -8.18 -1.89 3.79
N VAL A 167 -7.79 -0.71 4.27
CA VAL A 167 -8.63 0.19 5.07
C VAL A 167 -8.48 1.65 4.64
N GLY A 168 -9.54 2.43 4.88
CA GLY A 168 -9.59 3.89 4.75
C GLY A 168 -10.90 4.43 5.32
N ASP A 169 -10.89 5.62 5.90
CA ASP A 169 -12.13 6.33 6.28
C ASP A 169 -12.74 6.89 4.99
N VAL A 170 -13.89 6.35 4.55
CA VAL A 170 -14.43 6.71 3.24
C VAL A 170 -15.41 7.88 3.28
N ASP A 171 -15.89 8.27 4.45
CA ASP A 171 -16.89 9.33 4.58
C ASP A 171 -16.50 10.48 5.52
N GLY A 172 -15.39 10.37 6.25
CA GLY A 172 -14.79 11.41 7.10
C GLY A 172 -15.30 11.44 8.53
N ASP A 173 -15.64 10.28 9.15
CA ASP A 173 -16.03 10.21 10.58
C ASP A 173 -14.91 9.79 11.55
N GLY A 174 -13.77 9.34 11.03
CA GLY A 174 -12.58 8.92 11.78
C GLY A 174 -12.49 7.42 12.10
N GLN A 175 -13.46 6.61 11.67
CA GLN A 175 -13.40 5.15 11.70
C GLN A 175 -12.98 4.60 10.33
N TYR A 176 -12.44 3.38 10.30
CA TYR A 176 -12.07 2.71 9.05
C TYR A 176 -13.21 1.88 8.48
N GLU A 177 -13.46 2.06 7.18
CA GLU A 177 -14.12 1.04 6.36
C GLU A 177 -13.12 -0.04 5.94
N PHE A 178 -13.65 -1.25 5.79
CA PHE A 178 -12.90 -2.46 5.49
C PHE A 178 -13.13 -2.86 4.03
N PHE A 179 -12.07 -2.79 3.23
CA PHE A 179 -12.08 -3.18 1.82
C PHE A 179 -11.67 -4.65 1.70
N VAL A 180 -12.52 -5.48 1.09
CA VAL A 180 -12.36 -6.94 1.06
C VAL A 180 -12.27 -7.45 -0.37
N LYS A 181 -11.09 -7.96 -0.77
CA LYS A 181 -10.93 -8.72 -2.01
C LYS A 181 -11.59 -10.08 -1.85
N TRP A 182 -12.44 -10.47 -2.80
CA TRP A 182 -12.97 -11.82 -2.92
C TRP A 182 -12.20 -12.60 -3.98
N TYR A 183 -11.70 -13.75 -3.58
CA TYR A 183 -10.81 -14.57 -4.39
C TYR A 183 -11.53 -15.87 -4.76
N PRO A 184 -11.72 -16.18 -6.06
CA PRO A 184 -12.35 -17.42 -6.46
C PRO A 184 -11.39 -18.60 -6.22
N SER A 185 -11.95 -19.75 -5.84
CA SER A 185 -11.20 -20.99 -5.55
C SER A 185 -10.37 -21.54 -6.71
N ASN A 186 -10.60 -21.04 -7.94
CA ASN A 186 -9.83 -21.36 -9.14
C ASN A 186 -8.95 -20.19 -9.63
N ALA A 187 -8.73 -19.16 -8.81
CA ALA A 187 -7.72 -18.13 -9.08
C ALA A 187 -6.34 -18.75 -9.35
N LYS A 188 -5.55 -18.12 -10.22
CA LYS A 188 -4.30 -18.67 -10.77
C LYS A 188 -3.11 -17.80 -10.38
N ASP A 189 -1.97 -18.43 -10.08
CA ASP A 189 -0.68 -17.76 -10.31
C ASP A 189 -0.49 -17.60 -11.83
N VAL A 190 0.21 -16.55 -12.27
CA VAL A 190 0.37 -16.28 -13.72
C VAL A 190 1.01 -17.44 -14.48
N SER A 191 1.83 -18.27 -13.81
CA SER A 191 2.47 -19.45 -14.39
C SER A 191 1.53 -20.66 -14.61
N GLN A 192 0.21 -20.48 -14.44
CA GLN A 192 -0.80 -21.53 -14.47
C GLN A 192 -1.88 -21.29 -15.54
N LYS A 193 -2.18 -22.31 -16.35
CA LYS A 193 -3.29 -22.32 -17.33
C LYS A 193 -4.66 -22.49 -16.66
N GLY A 194 -5.71 -22.09 -17.36
CA GLY A 194 -7.11 -22.24 -16.95
C GLY A 194 -7.81 -20.90 -16.72
N TYR A 195 -9.10 -20.86 -17.01
CA TYR A 195 -9.99 -19.74 -16.65
C TYR A 195 -10.00 -19.46 -15.13
N THR A 196 -10.48 -18.28 -14.75
CA THR A 196 -10.78 -17.91 -13.35
C THR A 196 -12.23 -17.45 -13.24
N GLY A 197 -12.78 -17.48 -12.02
CA GLY A 197 -13.88 -16.57 -11.67
C GLY A 197 -13.42 -15.10 -11.71
N ASN A 198 -14.36 -14.17 -11.62
CA ASN A 198 -14.08 -12.74 -11.50
C ASN A 198 -13.42 -12.46 -10.13
N THR A 199 -12.71 -11.34 -10.01
CA THR A 199 -12.36 -10.77 -8.71
C THR A 199 -13.43 -9.75 -8.32
N TYR A 200 -13.82 -9.73 -7.05
CA TYR A 200 -14.64 -8.66 -6.48
C TYR A 200 -13.86 -7.89 -5.43
N ILE A 201 -14.16 -6.61 -5.25
CA ILE A 201 -13.75 -5.82 -4.07
C ILE A 201 -15.00 -5.21 -3.45
N ASP A 202 -15.26 -5.50 -2.18
CA ASP A 202 -16.34 -4.90 -1.38
C ASP A 202 -15.79 -3.81 -0.47
N ALA A 203 -16.64 -2.84 -0.09
CA ALA A 203 -16.39 -1.95 1.04
C ALA A 203 -17.46 -2.14 2.13
N TYR A 204 -17.03 -2.35 3.38
CA TYR A 204 -17.90 -2.56 4.55
C TYR A 204 -17.62 -1.51 5.65
N LYS A 205 -18.67 -0.92 6.23
CA LYS A 205 -18.55 -0.26 7.54
C LYS A 205 -18.28 -1.27 8.65
N GLN A 206 -17.70 -0.84 9.77
CA GLN A 206 -17.38 -1.71 10.91
C GLN A 206 -18.59 -2.49 11.47
N ASP A 207 -19.83 -2.04 11.27
CA ASP A 207 -21.03 -2.76 11.72
C ASP A 207 -21.47 -3.92 10.79
N GLY A 208 -20.79 -4.10 9.65
CA GLY A 208 -21.13 -5.09 8.62
C GLY A 208 -22.01 -4.55 7.48
N THR A 209 -22.30 -3.25 7.45
CA THR A 209 -23.02 -2.63 6.32
C THR A 209 -22.15 -2.64 5.06
N LEU A 210 -22.51 -3.49 4.09
CA LEU A 210 -21.96 -3.47 2.73
C LEU A 210 -22.40 -2.19 2.01
N LEU A 211 -21.44 -1.36 1.61
CA LEU A 211 -21.70 -0.13 0.86
C LEU A 211 -21.94 -0.44 -0.63
N TYR A 212 -21.04 -1.21 -1.24
CA TYR A 212 -21.04 -1.63 -2.65
C TYR A 212 -20.03 -2.76 -2.88
N ARG A 213 -20.09 -3.34 -4.08
CA ARG A 213 -19.11 -4.28 -4.63
C ARG A 213 -18.66 -3.78 -6.00
N ILE A 214 -17.36 -3.73 -6.25
CA ILE A 214 -16.84 -3.65 -7.62
C ILE A 214 -16.67 -5.09 -8.13
N ASP A 215 -17.25 -5.38 -9.29
CA ASP A 215 -16.99 -6.58 -10.09
C ASP A 215 -16.00 -6.21 -11.19
N LEU A 216 -14.81 -6.80 -11.16
CA LEU A 216 -13.76 -6.49 -12.13
C LEU A 216 -14.07 -7.03 -13.53
N GLY A 217 -15.11 -7.86 -13.67
CA GLY A 217 -15.52 -8.45 -14.93
C GLY A 217 -14.64 -9.63 -15.35
N VAL A 218 -14.79 -10.05 -16.59
CA VAL A 218 -14.07 -11.21 -17.16
C VAL A 218 -12.66 -10.88 -17.65
N ASN A 219 -12.39 -9.60 -17.93
CA ASN A 219 -11.15 -9.16 -18.57
C ASN A 219 -10.01 -8.80 -17.58
N ILE A 220 -10.24 -8.97 -16.28
CA ILE A 220 -9.16 -9.04 -15.27
C ILE A 220 -9.12 -10.47 -14.71
N ARG A 221 -7.95 -11.11 -14.81
CA ARG A 221 -7.72 -12.47 -14.34
C ARG A 221 -7.53 -12.49 -12.81
N SER A 222 -8.12 -13.46 -12.13
CA SER A 222 -8.03 -13.52 -10.66
C SER A 222 -6.77 -14.23 -10.19
N GLY A 223 -5.94 -13.54 -9.41
CA GLY A 223 -4.68 -14.05 -8.88
C GLY A 223 -3.87 -12.99 -8.15
N ALA A 224 -2.91 -13.41 -7.32
CA ALA A 224 -2.12 -12.54 -6.46
C ALA A 224 -1.32 -11.43 -7.21
N HIS A 225 -0.92 -11.68 -8.46
CA HIS A 225 -0.09 -10.75 -9.23
C HIS A 225 -0.88 -9.80 -10.14
N TYR A 226 -2.22 -9.92 -10.23
CA TYR A 226 -3.05 -9.08 -11.12
C TYR A 226 -3.64 -7.86 -10.39
N THR A 227 -4.68 -8.05 -9.57
CA THR A 227 -5.39 -6.95 -8.91
C THR A 227 -4.66 -6.49 -7.65
N GLN A 228 -3.88 -5.42 -7.82
CA GLN A 228 -3.27 -4.64 -6.76
C GLN A 228 -4.15 -3.41 -6.52
N PHE A 229 -4.68 -3.22 -5.30
CA PHE A 229 -5.64 -2.15 -5.03
C PHE A 229 -5.20 -1.24 -3.89
N LEU A 230 -5.27 0.07 -4.13
CA LEU A 230 -4.89 1.10 -3.16
C LEU A 230 -6.15 1.72 -2.57
N VAL A 231 -6.10 2.03 -1.27
CA VAL A 231 -7.16 2.74 -0.53
C VAL A 231 -6.51 3.85 0.28
N TYR A 232 -6.82 5.10 -0.07
CA TYR A 232 -6.19 6.30 0.49
C TYR A 232 -6.98 7.57 0.14
N ASP A 233 -6.93 8.60 0.99
CA ASP A 233 -7.34 9.96 0.62
C ASP A 233 -6.24 10.57 -0.27
N PHE A 234 -6.46 10.62 -1.59
CA PHE A 234 -5.44 11.08 -2.53
C PHE A 234 -5.52 12.59 -2.84
N ASP A 235 -6.71 13.21 -2.83
CA ASP A 235 -6.83 14.65 -3.16
C ASP A 235 -6.76 15.60 -1.96
N GLY A 236 -7.01 15.12 -0.74
CA GLY A 236 -7.11 15.91 0.49
C GLY A 236 -8.50 16.51 0.78
N ASP A 237 -9.57 15.79 0.45
CA ASP A 237 -10.97 16.08 0.84
C ASP A 237 -11.28 15.63 2.28
N GLY A 238 -10.58 14.61 2.79
CA GLY A 238 -10.82 13.98 4.10
C GLY A 238 -11.53 12.63 4.02
N LYS A 239 -11.49 11.97 2.85
CA LYS A 239 -12.11 10.68 2.55
C LYS A 239 -11.18 9.84 1.67
N ALA A 240 -11.17 8.54 1.86
CA ALA A 240 -10.44 7.63 1.00
C ALA A 240 -11.14 7.40 -0.36
N GLU A 241 -10.37 7.49 -1.44
CA GLU A 241 -10.67 6.80 -2.70
C GLU A 241 -10.12 5.36 -2.69
N MET A 242 -10.53 4.60 -3.70
CA MET A 242 -9.92 3.33 -4.08
C MET A 242 -9.41 3.42 -5.53
N MET A 243 -8.17 3.04 -5.80
CA MET A 243 -7.57 3.12 -7.15
C MET A 243 -6.90 1.80 -7.54
N PHE A 244 -7.20 1.28 -8.74
CA PHE A 244 -6.59 0.05 -9.29
C PHE A 244 -6.80 -0.14 -10.80
N LYS A 245 -6.09 -1.12 -11.37
CA LYS A 245 -6.17 -1.51 -12.77
C LYS A 245 -7.50 -2.21 -13.12
N THR A 246 -8.20 -1.69 -14.12
CA THR A 246 -9.52 -2.15 -14.59
C THR A 246 -9.51 -2.48 -16.09
N ALA A 247 -10.64 -2.94 -16.63
CA ALA A 247 -10.80 -3.37 -18.02
C ALA A 247 -12.27 -3.26 -18.48
N PRO A 248 -12.59 -3.45 -19.79
CA PRO A 248 -13.97 -3.61 -20.23
C PRO A 248 -14.68 -4.72 -19.44
N GLY A 249 -15.94 -4.48 -19.06
CA GLY A 249 -16.72 -5.36 -18.19
C GLY A 249 -16.58 -5.09 -16.68
N THR A 250 -15.63 -4.25 -16.22
CA THR A 250 -15.59 -3.80 -14.82
C THR A 250 -16.80 -2.92 -14.48
N LYS A 251 -17.48 -3.19 -13.36
CA LYS A 251 -18.73 -2.52 -12.94
C LYS A 251 -18.91 -2.37 -11.43
N ILE A 252 -19.66 -1.35 -11.06
CA ILE A 252 -20.09 -1.01 -9.71
C ILE A 252 -21.44 -1.69 -9.45
N LEU A 253 -21.56 -2.45 -8.36
CA LEU A 253 -22.78 -3.10 -7.88
C LEU A 253 -23.21 -2.49 -6.54
N LYS A 254 -24.46 -2.04 -6.44
CA LYS A 254 -25.04 -1.53 -5.18
C LYS A 254 -26.18 -2.42 -4.74
N PHE A 255 -26.39 -2.56 -3.42
CA PHE A 255 -27.30 -3.53 -2.84
C PHE A 255 -28.50 -2.87 -2.15
N ASP A 256 -29.63 -3.60 -2.10
CA ASP A 256 -30.75 -3.26 -1.24
C ASP A 256 -30.57 -3.80 0.19
N LYS A 257 -31.52 -3.45 1.08
CA LYS A 257 -31.47 -3.84 2.50
C LYS A 257 -31.73 -5.33 2.76
N ASP A 258 -32.17 -6.05 1.73
CA ASP A 258 -32.38 -7.50 1.75
C ASP A 258 -31.19 -8.25 1.09
N GLY A 259 -30.13 -7.51 0.69
CA GLY A 259 -28.88 -8.07 0.15
C GLY A 259 -28.89 -8.34 -1.35
N ASN A 260 -29.91 -7.90 -2.09
CA ASN A 260 -30.02 -8.11 -3.54
C ASN A 260 -29.35 -6.97 -4.30
N VAL A 261 -28.86 -7.22 -5.53
CA VAL A 261 -28.34 -6.17 -6.41
C VAL A 261 -29.47 -5.21 -6.81
N ALA A 262 -29.34 -3.94 -6.44
CA ALA A 262 -30.28 -2.87 -6.71
C ALA A 262 -29.93 -2.06 -7.98
N SER A 263 -28.64 -1.96 -8.32
CA SER A 263 -28.15 -1.35 -9.54
C SER A 263 -26.78 -1.89 -9.95
N GLU A 264 -26.53 -1.94 -11.25
CA GLU A 264 -25.22 -2.23 -11.86
C GLU A 264 -24.87 -1.07 -12.81
N GLU A 265 -23.61 -0.62 -12.80
CA GLU A 265 -23.11 0.48 -13.63
C GLU A 265 -21.68 0.15 -14.09
N TYR A 266 -21.41 0.11 -15.40
CA TYR A 266 -20.05 -0.09 -15.93
C TYR A 266 -19.20 1.17 -15.69
N ILE A 267 -17.88 1.01 -15.54
CA ILE A 267 -16.93 2.13 -15.64
C ILE A 267 -16.99 2.76 -17.04
N THR A 268 -16.54 4.00 -17.19
CA THR A 268 -16.46 4.70 -18.48
C THR A 268 -15.33 4.12 -19.33
N MET A 269 -15.68 3.51 -20.46
CA MET A 269 -14.71 3.21 -21.51
C MET A 269 -14.17 4.50 -22.15
N PRO A 270 -12.84 4.66 -22.33
CA PRO A 270 -12.26 5.80 -23.03
C PRO A 270 -12.85 5.98 -24.43
N LYS A 271 -12.96 7.23 -24.90
CA LYS A 271 -13.67 7.53 -26.15
C LYS A 271 -12.98 6.89 -27.36
N GLU A 272 -11.66 6.82 -27.34
CA GLU A 272 -10.80 6.23 -28.34
C GLU A 272 -11.15 4.74 -28.56
N ASP A 273 -11.46 4.03 -27.47
CA ASP A 273 -11.81 2.60 -27.49
C ASP A 273 -13.24 2.36 -28.00
N ILE A 274 -14.18 3.22 -27.63
CA ILE A 274 -15.55 3.21 -28.19
C ILE A 274 -15.51 3.49 -29.70
N ASP A 275 -14.67 4.43 -30.15
CA ASP A 275 -14.50 4.75 -31.57
C ASP A 275 -13.70 3.66 -32.33
N ALA A 276 -12.83 2.90 -31.64
CA ALA A 276 -12.17 1.70 -32.16
C ALA A 276 -13.12 0.48 -32.27
N GLY A 277 -14.17 0.46 -31.44
CA GLY A 277 -15.26 -0.53 -31.48
C GLY A 277 -15.27 -1.56 -30.35
N TYR A 278 -14.51 -1.33 -29.28
CA TYR A 278 -14.53 -2.19 -28.09
C TYR A 278 -15.84 -2.04 -27.29
N SER A 279 -16.14 -3.04 -26.45
CA SER A 279 -17.36 -3.13 -25.65
C SER A 279 -17.11 -3.68 -24.24
N HIS A 280 -17.92 -3.29 -23.25
CA HIS A 280 -17.89 -3.93 -21.91
C HIS A 280 -18.35 -5.39 -21.94
N GLU A 281 -19.02 -5.80 -23.02
CA GLU A 281 -19.51 -7.16 -23.23
C GLU A 281 -18.49 -8.06 -23.99
N ASP A 282 -17.30 -7.54 -24.30
CA ASP A 282 -16.21 -8.30 -24.91
C ASP A 282 -15.56 -9.26 -23.89
N ASP A 283 -15.11 -10.44 -24.35
CA ASP A 283 -14.42 -11.45 -23.54
C ASP A 283 -13.07 -11.79 -24.17
N TYR A 284 -11.99 -11.23 -23.63
CA TYR A 284 -10.62 -11.44 -24.15
C TYR A 284 -9.92 -12.66 -23.54
N ARG A 285 -10.65 -13.53 -22.82
CA ARG A 285 -10.09 -14.75 -22.21
C ARG A 285 -9.94 -15.85 -23.25
N MET A 286 -8.74 -15.95 -23.82
CA MET A 286 -8.38 -16.93 -24.85
C MET A 286 -8.83 -18.36 -24.46
N SER A 287 -9.55 -19.05 -25.34
CA SER A 287 -9.59 -20.51 -25.32
C SER A 287 -8.29 -21.08 -25.93
N SER A 288 -8.11 -22.40 -25.85
CA SER A 288 -7.00 -23.08 -26.53
C SER A 288 -7.05 -22.99 -28.06
N GLU A 289 -8.24 -22.84 -28.65
CA GLU A 289 -8.39 -22.58 -30.10
C GLU A 289 -8.02 -21.13 -30.45
N ASP A 290 -8.36 -20.16 -29.59
CA ASP A 290 -8.00 -18.76 -29.78
C ASP A 290 -6.49 -18.54 -29.64
N TYR A 291 -5.85 -19.13 -28.62
CA TYR A 291 -4.39 -19.05 -28.46
C TYR A 291 -3.63 -19.74 -29.59
N TYR A 292 -4.13 -20.87 -30.11
CA TYR A 292 -3.55 -21.50 -31.31
C TYR A 292 -3.64 -20.57 -32.53
N ASN A 293 -4.78 -19.91 -32.76
CA ASN A 293 -4.93 -18.96 -33.86
C ASN A 293 -4.06 -17.71 -33.67
N HIS A 294 -3.95 -17.18 -32.45
CA HIS A 294 -3.02 -16.09 -32.10
C HIS A 294 -1.57 -16.43 -32.43
N LEU A 295 -1.11 -17.65 -32.09
CA LEU A 295 0.22 -18.11 -32.49
C LEU A 295 0.39 -18.21 -34.02
N VAL A 296 -0.64 -18.63 -34.76
CA VAL A 296 -0.59 -18.68 -36.24
C VAL A 296 -0.46 -17.29 -36.85
N ASP A 297 -1.24 -16.33 -36.37
CA ASP A 297 -1.21 -14.95 -36.86
C ASP A 297 0.11 -14.26 -36.46
N MET A 298 0.63 -14.49 -35.25
CA MET A 298 1.97 -14.06 -34.81
C MET A 298 3.08 -14.65 -35.70
N PHE A 299 2.98 -15.93 -36.05
CA PHE A 299 3.97 -16.61 -36.90
C PHE A 299 3.93 -16.07 -38.34
N MET A 300 2.74 -15.81 -38.90
CA MET A 300 2.61 -15.10 -40.19
C MET A 300 3.23 -13.69 -40.14
N GLY A 301 3.03 -12.97 -39.02
CA GLY A 301 3.59 -11.64 -38.77
C GLY A 301 5.11 -11.59 -38.51
N TRP A 302 5.78 -12.72 -38.27
CA TRP A 302 7.19 -12.77 -37.81
C TRP A 302 8.15 -11.86 -38.59
N HIS A 303 8.04 -11.86 -39.92
CA HIS A 303 8.89 -11.06 -40.81
C HIS A 303 8.68 -9.53 -40.76
N GLU A 304 7.62 -9.07 -40.08
CA GLU A 304 7.31 -7.65 -39.85
C GLU A 304 7.62 -7.23 -38.39
N HIS A 305 7.95 -8.17 -37.49
CA HIS A 305 8.23 -7.90 -36.08
C HIS A 305 9.47 -6.99 -35.92
N GLU A 306 9.40 -6.02 -35.00
CA GLU A 306 10.41 -4.95 -34.90
C GLU A 306 11.85 -5.47 -34.70
N GLU A 307 12.05 -6.40 -33.76
CA GLU A 307 13.36 -7.03 -33.52
C GLU A 307 13.87 -7.90 -34.70
N VAL A 308 13.00 -8.44 -35.54
CA VAL A 308 13.36 -9.20 -36.75
C VAL A 308 13.79 -8.24 -37.86
N VAL A 309 13.03 -7.16 -38.06
CA VAL A 309 13.36 -6.07 -38.99
C VAL A 309 14.65 -5.34 -38.58
N ALA A 310 14.90 -5.22 -37.27
CA ALA A 310 16.15 -4.70 -36.70
C ALA A 310 17.36 -5.63 -36.91
N ASN A 311 17.15 -6.91 -37.23
CA ASN A 311 18.16 -7.99 -37.27
C ASN A 311 18.72 -8.35 -35.88
N ASN A 312 17.97 -8.10 -34.81
CA ASN A 312 18.28 -8.55 -33.45
C ASN A 312 17.84 -10.00 -33.24
N TRP A 313 16.72 -10.39 -33.84
CA TRP A 313 16.17 -11.75 -33.84
C TRP A 313 16.44 -12.49 -35.15
N PRO A 314 16.33 -13.84 -35.18
CA PRO A 314 16.54 -14.63 -36.40
C PRO A 314 15.51 -14.29 -37.49
N ALA A 315 15.93 -14.39 -38.75
CA ALA A 315 15.11 -13.99 -39.90
C ALA A 315 13.91 -14.93 -40.12
N THR A 316 13.97 -16.16 -39.56
CA THR A 316 12.86 -17.11 -39.58
C THR A 316 12.61 -17.77 -38.22
N LEU A 317 11.42 -18.35 -38.08
CA LEU A 317 11.05 -19.17 -36.94
C LEU A 317 11.83 -20.50 -36.94
N GLU A 318 12.14 -21.07 -38.11
CA GLU A 318 13.02 -22.25 -38.22
C GLU A 318 14.40 -21.99 -37.62
N GLU A 319 15.03 -20.85 -37.93
CA GLU A 319 16.29 -20.43 -37.31
C GLU A 319 16.14 -20.24 -35.80
N SER A 320 15.02 -19.66 -35.35
CA SER A 320 14.71 -19.46 -33.93
C SER A 320 14.53 -20.77 -33.16
N PHE A 321 13.99 -21.82 -33.81
CA PHE A 321 13.84 -23.15 -33.22
C PHE A 321 15.06 -24.07 -33.43
N GLY A 322 16.06 -23.63 -34.21
CA GLY A 322 17.29 -24.38 -34.49
C GLY A 322 17.11 -25.51 -35.50
N ILE A 323 16.19 -25.37 -36.45
CA ILE A 323 15.94 -26.32 -37.55
C ILE A 323 16.28 -25.69 -38.91
N GLU A 324 16.51 -26.54 -39.93
CA GLU A 324 16.73 -26.09 -41.31
C GLU A 324 15.47 -25.37 -41.85
N PRO A 325 15.60 -24.21 -42.53
CA PRO A 325 14.48 -23.52 -43.15
C PRO A 325 13.71 -24.38 -44.16
N GLN A 326 12.38 -24.32 -44.11
CA GLN A 326 11.47 -25.14 -44.92
C GLN A 326 10.54 -24.28 -45.78
N TYR A 327 10.22 -23.07 -45.32
CA TYR A 327 9.21 -22.19 -45.90
C TYR A 327 9.80 -20.92 -46.51
N ASN A 328 8.94 -20.05 -47.06
CA ASN A 328 9.31 -18.73 -47.58
C ASN A 328 8.48 -17.68 -46.84
N TYR A 329 9.07 -16.53 -46.52
CA TYR A 329 8.39 -15.44 -45.81
C TYR A 329 7.96 -14.34 -46.80
N PRO A 330 6.77 -13.70 -46.65
CA PRO A 330 5.71 -14.00 -45.67
C PRO A 330 5.18 -15.44 -45.78
N LEU A 331 4.96 -16.08 -44.62
CA LEU A 331 4.37 -17.41 -44.56
C LEU A 331 2.92 -17.38 -45.06
N SER A 332 2.46 -18.46 -45.71
CA SER A 332 1.03 -18.68 -45.84
C SER A 332 0.45 -19.23 -44.52
N LYS A 333 -0.88 -19.18 -44.36
CA LYS A 333 -1.52 -19.75 -43.16
C LYS A 333 -1.23 -21.25 -42.99
N GLU A 334 -1.18 -22.03 -44.08
CA GLU A 334 -0.85 -23.47 -44.05
C GLU A 334 0.60 -23.72 -43.59
N ASP A 335 1.53 -22.85 -43.97
CA ASP A 335 2.93 -22.91 -43.53
C ASP A 335 3.08 -22.49 -42.05
N ALA A 336 2.36 -21.45 -41.63
CA ALA A 336 2.35 -20.97 -40.24
C ALA A 336 1.67 -21.97 -39.29
N GLU A 337 0.53 -22.54 -39.65
CA GLU A 337 -0.12 -23.66 -38.94
C GLU A 337 0.85 -24.83 -38.76
N SER A 338 1.58 -25.21 -39.83
CA SER A 338 2.60 -26.28 -39.76
C SER A 338 3.74 -25.95 -38.78
N LEU A 339 4.16 -24.69 -38.69
CA LEU A 339 5.18 -24.24 -37.74
C LEU A 339 4.65 -24.12 -36.31
N VAL A 340 3.39 -23.72 -36.10
CA VAL A 340 2.75 -23.69 -34.77
C VAL A 340 2.54 -25.10 -34.23
N ASP A 341 2.10 -26.04 -35.07
CA ASP A 341 2.02 -27.46 -34.71
C ASP A 341 3.41 -28.01 -34.29
N TYR A 342 4.47 -27.69 -35.04
CA TYR A 342 5.84 -28.04 -34.65
C TYR A 342 6.27 -27.37 -33.33
N PHE A 343 5.95 -26.08 -33.16
CA PHE A 343 6.30 -25.32 -31.97
C PHE A 343 5.64 -25.91 -30.70
N ILE A 344 4.34 -26.19 -30.76
CA ILE A 344 3.55 -26.70 -29.64
C ILE A 344 3.82 -28.18 -29.35
N ASP A 345 3.88 -29.05 -30.36
CA ASP A 345 3.96 -30.51 -30.14
C ASP A 345 5.40 -31.03 -30.07
N VAL A 346 6.39 -30.29 -30.58
CA VAL A 346 7.80 -30.74 -30.67
C VAL A 346 8.77 -29.81 -29.94
N TYR A 347 8.82 -28.51 -30.30
CA TYR A 347 9.83 -27.60 -29.76
C TYR A 347 9.62 -27.31 -28.26
N ALA A 348 8.43 -26.83 -27.89
CA ALA A 348 8.13 -26.46 -26.51
C ALA A 348 8.23 -27.67 -25.55
N PRO A 349 7.68 -28.87 -25.85
CA PRO A 349 7.82 -30.05 -24.99
C PRO A 349 9.26 -30.56 -24.87
N ALA A 350 10.09 -30.37 -25.91
CA ALA A 350 11.51 -30.71 -25.86
C ALA A 350 12.32 -29.78 -24.93
N ARG A 351 11.90 -28.52 -24.76
CA ARG A 351 12.50 -27.59 -23.77
C ARG A 351 12.01 -27.88 -22.35
N SER A 352 10.74 -28.26 -22.18
CA SER A 352 10.20 -28.72 -20.90
C SER A 352 8.91 -29.52 -21.10
N ALA A 353 8.83 -30.70 -20.47
CA ALA A 353 7.61 -31.51 -20.41
C ALA A 353 6.49 -30.89 -19.53
N ARG A 354 6.63 -29.63 -19.10
CA ARG A 354 5.57 -28.79 -18.50
C ARG A 354 5.02 -27.72 -19.48
N ASN A 355 5.54 -27.66 -20.70
CA ASN A 355 5.05 -26.77 -21.75
C ASN A 355 3.91 -27.49 -22.47
N ASP A 356 2.69 -27.16 -22.08
CA ASP A 356 1.47 -27.90 -22.41
C ASP A 356 0.47 -26.95 -23.09
N LEU A 357 0.88 -26.46 -24.26
CA LEU A 357 0.32 -25.28 -24.92
C LEU A 357 -0.95 -25.56 -25.74
N ARG A 358 -1.27 -26.83 -26.05
CA ARG A 358 -2.58 -27.23 -26.63
C ARG A 358 -3.75 -26.98 -25.67
N ASP A 359 -3.45 -26.87 -24.38
CA ASP A 359 -4.39 -26.63 -23.29
C ASP A 359 -4.26 -25.19 -22.72
N PHE A 360 -3.54 -24.28 -23.38
CA PHE A 360 -3.37 -22.92 -22.87
C PHE A 360 -4.68 -22.14 -23.04
N GLU A 361 -5.34 -21.82 -21.92
CA GLU A 361 -6.62 -21.13 -21.88
C GLU A 361 -6.75 -20.19 -20.66
N GLY A 362 -7.69 -19.26 -20.74
CA GLY A 362 -8.13 -18.39 -19.65
C GLY A 362 -7.23 -17.19 -19.35
N PHE A 363 -6.26 -16.88 -20.20
CA PHE A 363 -5.43 -15.67 -20.14
C PHE A 363 -6.05 -14.52 -20.96
N ILE A 364 -5.79 -13.29 -20.54
CA ILE A 364 -6.10 -12.07 -21.29
C ILE A 364 -4.80 -11.55 -21.89
N LEU A 365 -4.64 -11.71 -23.21
CA LEU A 365 -3.42 -11.32 -23.95
C LEU A 365 -3.65 -10.12 -24.87
N SER A 366 -4.88 -9.57 -24.88
CA SER A 366 -5.33 -8.51 -25.79
C SER A 366 -6.47 -7.71 -25.16
N GLY A 367 -6.90 -6.65 -25.83
CA GLY A 367 -7.94 -5.74 -25.34
C GLY A 367 -7.37 -4.58 -24.51
N PRO A 368 -8.11 -3.46 -24.39
CA PRO A 368 -7.64 -2.26 -23.70
C PRO A 368 -7.58 -2.46 -22.18
N GLU A 369 -6.65 -1.73 -21.55
CA GLU A 369 -6.38 -1.82 -20.11
C GLU A 369 -6.43 -0.42 -19.49
N TYR A 370 -7.04 -0.30 -18.31
CA TYR A 370 -7.36 0.98 -17.70
C TYR A 370 -6.81 1.11 -16.27
N LEU A 371 -6.73 2.36 -15.80
CA LEU A 371 -6.58 2.72 -14.39
C LEU A 371 -7.81 3.54 -14.00
N THR A 372 -8.59 3.07 -13.03
CA THR A 372 -9.78 3.76 -12.51
C THR A 372 -9.55 4.18 -11.06
N VAL A 373 -10.04 5.37 -10.72
CA VAL A 373 -10.21 5.83 -9.34
C VAL A 373 -11.70 5.88 -9.00
N PHE A 374 -12.05 5.31 -7.85
CA PHE A 374 -13.41 5.15 -7.34
C PHE A 374 -13.58 5.90 -6.03
N ASN A 375 -14.73 6.54 -5.84
CA ASN A 375 -15.13 7.15 -4.56
C ASN A 375 -15.34 6.06 -3.50
N GLY A 376 -14.58 6.11 -2.39
CA GLY A 376 -14.60 5.04 -1.39
C GLY A 376 -15.95 4.83 -0.69
N GLU A 377 -16.80 5.86 -0.57
CA GLU A 377 -18.11 5.78 0.12
C GLU A 377 -19.16 5.08 -0.73
N THR A 378 -19.18 5.37 -2.03
CA THR A 378 -20.27 4.97 -2.92
C THR A 378 -19.85 4.01 -4.01
N GLY A 379 -18.56 3.74 -4.16
CA GLY A 379 -17.98 2.90 -5.21
C GLY A 379 -18.10 3.47 -6.61
N ALA A 380 -18.64 4.68 -6.76
CA ALA A 380 -18.81 5.32 -8.06
C ALA A 380 -17.45 5.63 -8.68
N GLU A 381 -17.34 5.46 -10.00
CA GLU A 381 -16.22 5.98 -10.78
C GLU A 381 -16.08 7.50 -10.58
N LEU A 382 -14.85 7.96 -10.41
CA LEU A 382 -14.49 9.38 -10.38
C LEU A 382 -13.70 9.78 -11.64
N ASP A 383 -12.77 8.94 -12.10
CA ASP A 383 -12.07 9.08 -13.38
C ASP A 383 -11.49 7.72 -13.84
N THR A 384 -11.34 7.55 -15.16
CA THR A 384 -10.74 6.36 -15.79
C THR A 384 -9.86 6.79 -16.97
N ILE A 385 -8.60 6.37 -16.94
CA ILE A 385 -7.61 6.57 -18.01
C ILE A 385 -7.10 5.22 -18.55
N HIS A 386 -6.41 5.23 -19.69
CA HIS A 386 -5.59 4.10 -20.11
C HIS A 386 -4.49 3.81 -19.08
N TYR A 387 -4.22 2.53 -18.83
CA TYR A 387 -3.10 2.11 -18.00
C TYR A 387 -1.78 2.40 -18.73
N THR A 388 -0.97 3.35 -18.23
CA THR A 388 0.17 3.97 -18.98
C THR A 388 1.11 2.96 -19.65
N ILE A 389 1.44 1.85 -18.97
CA ILE A 389 2.34 0.82 -19.51
C ILE A 389 1.52 -0.30 -20.13
N ASP A 390 1.39 -0.25 -21.46
CA ASP A 390 0.67 -1.25 -22.25
C ASP A 390 1.24 -2.68 -22.11
N ARG A 391 0.47 -3.65 -22.61
CA ARG A 391 0.90 -5.06 -22.66
C ARG A 391 1.98 -5.28 -23.73
N HIS A 392 1.99 -4.47 -24.78
CA HIS A 392 2.70 -4.64 -26.05
C HIS A 392 2.32 -5.91 -26.83
N ASP A 393 2.54 -7.09 -26.25
CA ASP A 393 2.34 -8.41 -26.88
C ASP A 393 1.77 -9.44 -25.87
N ASP A 394 1.98 -10.75 -26.08
CA ASP A 394 1.56 -11.81 -25.17
C ASP A 394 2.63 -12.20 -24.12
N GLY A 395 3.67 -11.40 -23.97
CA GLY A 395 4.85 -11.65 -23.14
C GLY A 395 6.13 -11.98 -23.93
N LEU A 396 6.11 -11.97 -25.28
CA LEU A 396 7.26 -12.31 -26.14
C LEU A 396 8.46 -11.37 -25.88
N MET A 397 8.28 -10.05 -25.97
CA MET A 397 9.27 -9.02 -25.66
C MET A 397 9.55 -8.90 -24.15
N TRP A 398 8.61 -9.31 -23.30
CA TRP A 398 8.83 -9.47 -21.86
C TRP A 398 9.65 -10.73 -21.51
N GLY A 399 9.91 -11.63 -22.47
CA GLY A 399 10.78 -12.80 -22.32
C GLY A 399 10.10 -14.08 -21.82
N ASP A 400 8.77 -14.18 -21.92
CA ASP A 400 7.99 -15.33 -21.43
C ASP A 400 8.13 -16.61 -22.26
N TYR A 401 8.61 -16.49 -23.49
CA TYR A 401 8.96 -17.62 -24.36
C TYR A 401 10.44 -18.05 -24.23
N ALA A 402 11.27 -17.20 -23.62
CA ALA A 402 12.73 -17.32 -23.71
C ALA A 402 13.29 -18.38 -22.75
N MET A 403 12.66 -18.58 -21.60
CA MET A 403 13.06 -19.57 -20.60
C MET A 403 12.58 -20.98 -20.98
N SER A 404 13.18 -22.03 -20.40
CA SER A 404 12.88 -23.43 -20.78
C SER A 404 11.43 -23.85 -20.49
N ARG A 405 10.80 -23.22 -19.49
CA ARG A 405 9.34 -23.22 -19.38
C ARG A 405 8.82 -21.99 -20.14
N ILE A 406 7.90 -22.23 -21.07
CA ILE A 406 7.26 -21.21 -21.91
C ILE A 406 5.93 -20.86 -21.24
N GLU A 407 5.74 -19.59 -20.91
CA GLU A 407 4.69 -19.12 -19.99
C GLU A 407 4.09 -17.79 -20.46
N PRO A 408 3.37 -17.74 -21.61
CA PRO A 408 2.78 -16.50 -22.12
C PRO A 408 1.87 -15.85 -21.07
N GLY A 409 1.91 -14.52 -20.96
CA GLY A 409 1.19 -13.79 -19.92
C GLY A 409 1.75 -13.96 -18.50
N ASN A 410 3.05 -14.25 -18.32
CA ASN A 410 3.69 -14.37 -17.00
C ASN A 410 4.36 -13.06 -16.56
N ARG A 411 5.44 -12.65 -17.21
CA ARG A 411 6.25 -11.46 -16.84
C ARG A 411 5.51 -10.17 -17.10
N VAL A 412 4.74 -10.13 -18.18
CA VAL A 412 3.93 -8.98 -18.57
C VAL A 412 2.83 -8.66 -17.57
N ASP A 413 2.17 -9.67 -17.00
CA ASP A 413 1.09 -9.48 -16.02
C ASP A 413 1.58 -9.65 -14.57
N ARG A 414 2.82 -9.20 -14.31
CA ARG A 414 3.35 -8.97 -12.96
C ARG A 414 3.12 -7.53 -12.53
N PHE A 415 2.03 -7.27 -11.83
CA PHE A 415 1.71 -5.93 -11.32
C PHE A 415 2.10 -5.78 -9.85
N LEU A 416 2.54 -4.58 -9.47
CA LEU A 416 2.64 -4.10 -8.08
C LEU A 416 1.99 -2.71 -7.99
N ALA A 417 1.66 -2.28 -6.77
CA ALA A 417 1.17 -0.94 -6.48
C ALA A 417 1.63 -0.46 -5.10
N GLY A 418 1.55 0.85 -4.83
CA GLY A 418 1.78 1.42 -3.51
C GLY A 418 1.36 2.89 -3.39
N VAL A 419 1.54 3.46 -2.21
CA VAL A 419 1.33 4.89 -1.96
C VAL A 419 2.63 5.48 -1.43
N ALA A 420 3.01 6.66 -1.91
CA ALA A 420 4.24 7.35 -1.50
C ALA A 420 4.02 8.87 -1.38
N TYR A 421 4.58 9.49 -0.35
CA TYR A 421 4.57 10.94 -0.17
C TYR A 421 5.72 11.60 -0.97
N LEU A 422 5.59 11.58 -2.30
CA LEU A 422 6.63 12.00 -3.25
C LEU A 422 6.96 13.51 -3.22
N ASP A 423 6.18 14.32 -2.52
CA ASP A 423 6.46 15.75 -2.28
C ASP A 423 6.54 16.12 -0.78
N GLY A 424 6.42 15.14 0.12
CA GLY A 424 6.48 15.33 1.58
C GLY A 424 5.21 15.93 2.19
N ASP A 425 4.19 16.21 1.38
CA ASP A 425 2.90 16.77 1.79
C ASP A 425 1.78 15.77 1.45
N LYS A 426 1.66 15.34 0.19
CA LYS A 426 0.54 14.56 -0.33
C LYS A 426 0.91 13.15 -0.80
N PRO A 427 -0.02 12.19 -0.66
CA PRO A 427 0.15 10.83 -1.17
C PRO A 427 -0.05 10.78 -2.69
N SER A 428 0.94 10.24 -3.40
CA SER A 428 0.84 9.82 -4.80
C SER A 428 0.56 8.31 -4.88
N ALA A 429 -0.21 7.89 -5.89
CA ALA A 429 -0.43 6.49 -6.21
C ALA A 429 0.68 5.96 -7.13
N ILE A 430 1.22 4.79 -6.81
CA ILE A 430 2.31 4.14 -7.55
C ILE A 430 1.78 2.84 -8.15
N PHE A 431 2.04 2.60 -9.43
CA PHE A 431 1.74 1.32 -10.11
C PHE A 431 2.95 0.85 -10.92
N ALA A 432 3.20 -0.46 -10.94
CA ALA A 432 4.35 -1.03 -11.64
C ALA A 432 3.96 -2.27 -12.45
N ARG A 433 4.67 -2.49 -13.57
CA ARG A 433 4.51 -3.66 -14.45
C ARG A 433 5.88 -4.27 -14.79
N GLY A 434 6.03 -5.56 -14.48
CA GLY A 434 7.25 -6.35 -14.71
C GLY A 434 8.36 -6.10 -13.69
N TYR A 435 9.06 -7.17 -13.28
CA TYR A 435 10.26 -7.10 -12.42
C TYR A 435 11.37 -8.10 -12.77
N TYR A 436 11.03 -9.20 -13.46
CA TYR A 436 12.00 -10.22 -13.90
C TYR A 436 12.81 -9.83 -15.14
N THR A 437 12.33 -8.89 -15.95
CA THR A 437 12.90 -8.47 -17.24
C THR A 437 12.65 -6.98 -17.39
N ARG A 438 11.93 -6.49 -18.42
CA ARG A 438 11.48 -5.10 -18.46
C ARG A 438 10.74 -4.79 -17.15
N SER A 439 11.10 -3.67 -16.54
CA SER A 439 10.60 -3.24 -15.24
C SER A 439 10.18 -1.78 -15.35
N THR A 440 8.92 -1.50 -15.05
CA THR A 440 8.32 -0.17 -15.20
C THR A 440 7.59 0.24 -13.93
N ILE A 441 7.62 1.53 -13.60
CA ILE A 441 6.94 2.12 -12.44
C ILE A 441 6.39 3.48 -12.87
N VAL A 442 5.13 3.76 -12.57
CA VAL A 442 4.45 5.03 -12.89
C VAL A 442 3.84 5.60 -11.61
N SER A 443 4.03 6.89 -11.40
CA SER A 443 3.40 7.64 -10.32
C SER A 443 2.24 8.49 -10.85
N TYR A 444 1.16 8.55 -10.09
CA TYR A 444 -0.01 9.38 -10.36
C TYR A 444 -0.43 10.23 -9.17
N ASP A 445 -0.83 11.47 -9.44
CA ASP A 445 -1.53 12.34 -8.50
C ASP A 445 -3.03 12.42 -8.86
N TRP A 446 -3.89 12.55 -7.85
CA TRP A 446 -5.34 12.77 -7.99
C TRP A 446 -5.69 14.20 -7.55
N ASP A 447 -6.46 14.95 -8.35
CA ASP A 447 -6.87 16.33 -8.03
C ASP A 447 -8.38 16.50 -7.74
N GLY A 448 -9.02 15.40 -7.31
CA GLY A 448 -10.46 15.32 -7.09
C GLY A 448 -11.29 15.32 -8.38
N LYS A 449 -10.64 15.24 -9.56
CA LYS A 449 -11.29 15.34 -10.89
C LYS A 449 -10.59 14.58 -12.01
N ASN A 450 -9.27 14.49 -12.01
CA ASN A 450 -8.50 13.81 -13.06
C ASN A 450 -7.29 13.09 -12.45
N ILE A 451 -7.04 11.85 -12.88
CA ILE A 451 -5.76 11.16 -12.66
C ILE A 451 -4.68 11.86 -13.51
N LYS A 452 -3.51 12.11 -12.93
CA LYS A 452 -2.38 12.75 -13.63
C LYS A 452 -1.08 12.01 -13.37
N GLU A 453 -0.44 11.57 -14.43
CA GLU A 453 0.93 11.04 -14.37
C GLU A 453 1.90 12.12 -13.86
N LYS A 454 2.70 11.77 -12.86
CA LYS A 454 3.73 12.60 -12.21
C LYS A 454 5.10 12.33 -12.84
N TRP A 455 5.45 11.06 -12.97
CA TRP A 455 6.62 10.55 -13.68
C TRP A 455 6.43 9.07 -14.08
N THR A 456 7.23 8.61 -15.04
CA THR A 456 7.31 7.21 -15.51
C THR A 456 8.76 6.76 -15.58
N VAL A 457 9.04 5.60 -14.97
CA VAL A 457 10.29 4.83 -15.02
C VAL A 457 10.08 3.62 -15.91
N ASP A 458 11.04 3.35 -16.80
CA ASP A 458 11.05 2.17 -17.68
C ASP A 458 12.49 1.75 -17.98
N SER A 459 12.86 0.51 -17.61
CA SER A 459 14.17 -0.08 -17.95
C SER A 459 14.41 -0.23 -19.46
N GLY A 460 13.36 -0.11 -20.28
CA GLY A 460 13.31 -0.57 -21.64
C GLY A 460 13.26 -2.10 -21.73
N TRP A 461 13.03 -2.61 -22.93
CA TRP A 461 13.09 -4.04 -23.24
C TRP A 461 14.41 -4.67 -22.85
N THR A 462 14.39 -5.92 -22.41
CA THR A 462 15.59 -6.72 -22.14
C THR A 462 16.07 -7.37 -23.46
N PRO A 463 17.25 -7.02 -24.00
CA PRO A 463 17.71 -7.56 -25.28
C PRO A 463 17.85 -9.09 -25.28
N MET A 464 17.23 -9.73 -26.27
CA MET A 464 17.30 -11.17 -26.50
C MET A 464 17.72 -11.43 -27.94
N ALA A 465 18.71 -12.28 -28.18
CA ALA A 465 19.12 -12.66 -29.54
C ALA A 465 18.19 -13.71 -30.21
N ASN A 466 17.23 -14.24 -29.44
CA ASN A 466 16.21 -15.20 -29.87
C ASN A 466 15.15 -15.30 -28.73
N PRO A 467 13.90 -14.84 -28.92
CA PRO A 467 12.90 -14.80 -27.84
C PRO A 467 12.40 -16.19 -27.44
N PHE A 468 12.73 -17.23 -28.20
CA PHE A 468 12.39 -18.62 -27.90
C PHE A 468 13.55 -19.41 -27.27
N ASN A 469 14.76 -18.83 -27.10
CA ASN A 469 15.89 -19.55 -26.49
C ASN A 469 17.04 -18.73 -25.89
N ALA A 470 16.98 -17.40 -25.84
CA ALA A 470 17.99 -16.54 -25.20
C ALA A 470 17.47 -16.01 -23.86
N GLY A 471 17.90 -16.62 -22.75
CA GLY A 471 17.42 -16.27 -21.41
C GLY A 471 17.68 -14.79 -21.05
N PRO A 472 16.66 -14.00 -20.67
CA PRO A 472 16.79 -12.55 -20.49
C PRO A 472 17.34 -12.13 -19.12
N HIS A 473 17.26 -13.01 -18.10
CA HIS A 473 17.68 -12.68 -16.74
C HIS A 473 19.17 -12.29 -16.67
N GLY A 474 19.49 -11.23 -15.92
CA GLY A 474 20.85 -10.68 -15.80
C GLY A 474 21.31 -9.81 -16.98
N THR A 475 20.47 -9.62 -17.99
CA THR A 475 20.76 -8.72 -19.12
C THR A 475 20.17 -7.33 -18.87
N PRO A 476 20.95 -6.23 -18.95
CA PRO A 476 20.43 -4.88 -18.77
C PRO A 476 19.42 -4.50 -19.86
N GLY A 477 18.42 -3.70 -19.50
CA GLY A 477 17.41 -3.16 -20.42
C GLY A 477 17.96 -2.10 -21.38
N THR A 478 17.15 -1.71 -22.37
CA THR A 478 17.52 -0.78 -23.45
C THR A 478 17.53 0.70 -23.07
N ASN A 479 17.00 1.09 -21.90
CA ASN A 479 17.09 2.47 -21.40
C ASN A 479 18.42 2.67 -20.63
N GLU A 480 19.32 3.55 -21.09
CA GLU A 480 20.65 3.75 -20.49
C GLU A 480 20.63 4.12 -19.00
N GLU A 481 19.57 4.78 -18.51
CA GLU A 481 19.42 5.21 -17.12
C GLU A 481 18.89 4.09 -16.22
N PHE A 482 17.81 3.43 -16.65
CA PHE A 482 17.09 2.43 -15.87
C PHE A 482 17.44 0.96 -16.21
N ALA A 483 18.42 0.72 -17.09
CA ALA A 483 18.79 -0.59 -17.62
C ALA A 483 18.92 -1.69 -16.55
N TYR A 484 19.48 -1.36 -15.40
CA TYR A 484 19.78 -2.33 -14.34
C TYR A 484 18.61 -2.62 -13.38
N LEU A 485 17.46 -1.96 -13.52
CA LEU A 485 16.23 -2.35 -12.80
C LEU A 485 15.78 -3.78 -13.15
N THR A 486 16.13 -4.23 -14.37
CA THR A 486 15.93 -5.61 -14.83
C THR A 486 16.38 -6.63 -13.78
N THR A 487 15.52 -7.63 -13.51
CA THR A 487 15.69 -8.66 -12.47
C THR A 487 15.74 -8.20 -11.01
N GLN A 488 15.55 -6.92 -10.66
CA GLN A 488 15.73 -6.44 -9.27
C GLN A 488 14.45 -6.33 -8.45
N GLY A 489 13.28 -6.13 -9.06
CA GLY A 489 12.03 -5.98 -8.32
C GLY A 489 11.67 -7.24 -7.53
N ALA A 490 11.09 -7.07 -6.34
CA ALA A 490 10.58 -8.18 -5.54
C ALA A 490 9.14 -8.55 -5.96
N HIS A 491 8.54 -9.54 -5.29
CA HIS A 491 7.08 -9.77 -5.34
C HIS A 491 6.27 -8.77 -4.51
N SER A 492 6.90 -7.69 -4.05
CA SER A 492 6.34 -6.57 -3.28
C SER A 492 7.18 -5.32 -3.57
N LEU A 493 6.75 -4.18 -3.03
CA LEU A 493 7.56 -2.97 -2.93
C LEU A 493 7.41 -2.39 -1.52
N SER A 494 8.17 -1.35 -1.20
CA SER A 494 7.99 -0.56 0.02
C SER A 494 8.22 0.92 -0.27
N THR A 495 7.75 1.80 0.62
CA THR A 495 7.83 3.25 0.46
C THR A 495 8.22 3.89 1.79
N ALA A 496 9.32 4.64 1.80
CA ALA A 496 9.93 5.21 3.00
C ALA A 496 10.82 6.40 2.63
N ASP A 497 11.02 7.33 3.57
CA ASP A 497 12.06 8.36 3.49
C ASP A 497 13.39 7.67 3.83
N VAL A 498 14.22 7.40 2.83
CA VAL A 498 15.48 6.66 3.02
C VAL A 498 16.71 7.56 3.01
N ASP A 499 16.65 8.74 2.39
CA ASP A 499 17.78 9.68 2.29
C ASP A 499 17.72 10.86 3.29
N GLY A 500 16.55 11.10 3.90
CA GLY A 500 16.34 12.07 4.97
C GLY A 500 15.90 13.46 4.49
N ASP A 501 15.46 13.63 3.24
CA ASP A 501 15.01 14.94 2.73
C ASP A 501 13.53 15.28 3.02
N GLY A 502 12.75 14.34 3.57
CA GLY A 502 11.36 14.53 3.97
C GLY A 502 10.30 14.03 2.98
N LYS A 503 10.72 13.27 1.96
CA LYS A 503 9.85 12.66 0.93
C LYS A 503 10.01 11.14 0.97
N GLN A 504 9.24 10.40 0.18
CA GLN A 504 9.33 8.93 0.17
C GLN A 504 9.79 8.37 -1.17
N GLU A 505 10.76 7.45 -1.10
CA GLU A 505 11.34 6.74 -2.22
C GLU A 505 10.62 5.41 -2.45
N ILE A 506 10.76 4.83 -3.64
CA ILE A 506 10.16 3.54 -3.99
C ILE A 506 11.22 2.43 -3.90
N ILE A 507 11.19 1.66 -2.82
CA ILE A 507 12.07 0.50 -2.62
C ILE A 507 11.52 -0.68 -3.44
N TYR A 508 12.02 -0.80 -4.67
CA TYR A 508 11.61 -1.78 -5.66
C TYR A 508 12.51 -3.03 -5.59
N GLY A 509 12.40 -3.76 -4.47
CA GLY A 509 13.19 -4.96 -4.19
C GLY A 509 14.68 -4.63 -4.01
N SER A 510 15.48 -4.84 -5.06
CA SER A 510 16.93 -4.59 -5.07
C SER A 510 17.36 -3.27 -5.74
N SER A 511 16.42 -2.43 -6.17
CA SER A 511 16.69 -1.04 -6.57
C SER A 511 15.79 -0.08 -5.80
N THR A 512 16.20 1.18 -5.70
CA THR A 512 15.38 2.24 -5.11
C THR A 512 15.26 3.38 -6.13
N ILE A 513 14.03 3.82 -6.37
CA ILE A 513 13.70 4.98 -7.20
C ILE A 513 13.52 6.18 -6.29
N ASP A 514 14.12 7.31 -6.66
CA ASP A 514 14.00 8.58 -5.96
C ASP A 514 12.56 9.12 -6.07
N HIS A 515 12.16 9.99 -5.15
CA HIS A 515 10.82 10.61 -5.10
C HIS A 515 10.42 11.30 -6.42
N ASP A 516 11.39 11.82 -7.19
CA ASP A 516 11.19 12.50 -8.48
C ASP A 516 11.14 11.58 -9.71
N GLY A 517 11.35 10.27 -9.50
CA GLY A 517 11.37 9.25 -10.54
C GLY A 517 12.77 8.93 -11.09
N THR A 518 13.84 9.56 -10.62
CA THR A 518 15.21 9.18 -11.01
C THR A 518 15.68 7.91 -10.28
N LEU A 519 16.76 7.27 -10.77
CA LEU A 519 17.31 6.08 -10.13
C LEU A 519 18.25 6.47 -8.98
N LEU A 520 17.81 6.31 -7.72
CA LEU A 520 18.64 6.56 -6.55
C LEU A 520 19.82 5.56 -6.49
N TYR A 521 19.53 4.25 -6.55
CA TYR A 521 20.55 3.22 -6.72
C TYR A 521 20.02 1.88 -7.21
N ASN A 522 20.97 1.03 -7.61
CA ASN A 522 20.80 -0.38 -7.94
C ASN A 522 21.75 -1.21 -7.05
N SER A 523 21.24 -2.16 -6.28
CA SER A 523 22.06 -2.96 -5.36
C SER A 523 22.84 -4.04 -6.12
N ARG A 524 24.17 -3.99 -6.10
CA ARG A 524 25.05 -4.88 -6.87
C ARG A 524 26.28 -5.27 -6.05
N ASP A 525 26.77 -6.49 -6.22
CA ASP A 525 27.97 -7.00 -5.52
C ASP A 525 28.67 -8.12 -6.33
N ILE A 526 29.83 -8.56 -5.86
CA ILE A 526 30.66 -9.59 -6.47
C ILE A 526 30.15 -10.99 -6.16
N MET A 527 29.83 -11.74 -7.22
CA MET A 527 29.44 -13.15 -7.17
C MET A 527 30.50 -14.02 -6.47
N PRO A 528 30.14 -14.78 -5.41
CA PRO A 528 31.11 -15.47 -4.56
C PRO A 528 31.68 -16.74 -5.19
N GLU A 529 32.74 -17.27 -4.58
CA GLU A 529 33.27 -18.61 -4.90
C GLU A 529 32.21 -19.70 -4.72
N GLY A 530 32.04 -20.54 -5.74
CA GLY A 530 30.98 -21.57 -5.79
C GLY A 530 29.64 -21.10 -6.38
N SER A 531 29.52 -19.84 -6.81
CA SER A 531 28.41 -19.36 -7.64
C SER A 531 28.54 -19.76 -9.12
N GLY A 532 27.55 -19.39 -9.94
CA GLY A 532 27.55 -19.61 -11.40
C GLY A 532 28.54 -18.74 -12.17
N ALA A 533 28.98 -17.61 -11.60
CA ALA A 533 29.97 -16.71 -12.20
C ALA A 533 30.92 -16.07 -11.16
N PRO A 534 31.78 -16.85 -10.48
CA PRO A 534 32.61 -16.32 -9.39
C PRO A 534 33.52 -15.17 -9.83
N GLY A 535 33.52 -14.08 -9.05
CA GLY A 535 34.35 -12.90 -9.27
C GLY A 535 33.80 -11.88 -10.28
N THR A 536 32.59 -12.08 -10.83
CA THR A 536 31.88 -11.03 -11.61
C THR A 536 30.94 -10.24 -10.73
N GLU A 537 30.74 -8.96 -11.04
CA GLU A 537 29.69 -8.13 -10.44
C GLU A 537 28.30 -8.52 -10.99
N ALA A 538 27.30 -8.61 -10.12
CA ALA A 538 25.89 -8.86 -10.47
C ALA A 538 24.95 -8.02 -9.58
N GLY A 539 23.74 -7.74 -10.05
CA GLY A 539 22.68 -7.21 -9.17
C GLY A 539 22.25 -8.25 -8.14
N LEU A 540 21.77 -7.83 -6.97
CA LEU A 540 21.36 -8.79 -5.93
C LEU A 540 20.13 -9.61 -6.34
N GLY A 541 19.25 -9.00 -7.13
CA GLY A 541 18.17 -9.68 -7.86
C GLY A 541 16.83 -9.73 -7.14
N HIS A 542 15.93 -10.51 -7.74
CA HIS A 542 14.54 -10.71 -7.36
C HIS A 542 14.38 -11.51 -6.05
N GLY A 543 13.27 -11.30 -5.35
CA GLY A 543 12.99 -11.92 -4.06
C GLY A 543 11.53 -11.96 -3.63
N ASP A 544 11.23 -12.90 -2.74
CA ASP A 544 9.90 -13.20 -2.20
C ASP A 544 9.52 -12.44 -0.92
N ALA A 545 10.51 -11.83 -0.25
CA ALA A 545 10.30 -11.09 0.99
C ALA A 545 11.25 -9.89 1.12
N LEU A 546 10.69 -8.77 1.57
CA LEU A 546 11.30 -7.44 1.61
C LEU A 546 10.80 -6.71 2.87
N HIS A 547 11.72 -6.19 3.67
CA HIS A 547 11.42 -5.45 4.90
C HIS A 547 12.26 -4.18 4.94
N VAL A 548 11.64 -3.04 5.24
CA VAL A 548 12.30 -1.72 5.32
C VAL A 548 11.93 -1.09 6.65
N ALA A 549 12.93 -0.88 7.51
CA ALA A 549 12.74 -0.38 8.88
C ALA A 549 14.07 0.14 9.45
N ASP A 550 14.00 0.82 10.58
CA ASP A 550 15.12 1.03 11.50
C ASP A 550 15.45 -0.32 12.17
N ILE A 551 16.48 -1.02 11.67
CA ILE A 551 16.85 -2.39 12.06
C ILE A 551 18.05 -2.36 13.01
N ASP A 552 19.08 -1.56 12.71
CA ASP A 552 20.24 -1.31 13.56
C ASP A 552 20.18 0.13 14.13
N PRO A 553 19.48 0.39 15.26
CA PRO A 553 19.16 1.73 15.78
C PRO A 553 20.35 2.49 16.40
N ASP A 554 21.55 1.95 16.20
CA ASP A 554 22.85 2.54 16.51
C ASP A 554 23.63 2.90 15.22
N ARG A 555 23.09 2.59 14.03
CA ARG A 555 23.35 3.22 12.72
C ARG A 555 22.46 4.47 12.55
N GLU A 556 22.70 5.25 11.51
CA GLU A 556 21.91 6.42 11.10
C GLU A 556 21.28 6.12 9.74
N GLY A 557 19.95 6.27 9.63
CA GLY A 557 19.16 5.91 8.45
C GLY A 557 18.17 4.77 8.72
N LEU A 558 17.68 4.15 7.65
CA LEU A 558 16.92 2.90 7.68
C LEU A 558 17.74 1.79 7.01
N GLU A 559 17.35 0.53 7.21
CA GLU A 559 17.90 -0.62 6.50
C GLU A 559 16.83 -1.39 5.72
N ILE A 560 17.27 -2.11 4.68
CA ILE A 560 16.47 -3.04 3.89
C ILE A 560 16.97 -4.46 4.13
N PHE A 561 16.14 -5.32 4.72
CA PHE A 561 16.39 -6.76 4.77
C PHE A 561 15.61 -7.47 3.66
N MET A 562 16.31 -8.20 2.79
CA MET A 562 15.74 -8.88 1.64
C MET A 562 16.35 -10.27 1.44
N VAL A 563 15.55 -11.17 0.85
CA VAL A 563 15.97 -12.53 0.45
C VAL A 563 15.83 -12.72 -1.06
N PHE A 564 16.62 -13.61 -1.66
CA PHE A 564 16.80 -13.67 -3.12
C PHE A 564 16.51 -15.06 -3.70
N GLU A 565 15.80 -15.10 -4.84
CA GLU A 565 15.45 -16.34 -5.56
C GLU A 565 16.62 -16.87 -6.41
N GLY A 566 17.46 -15.97 -6.96
CA GLY A 566 18.46 -16.28 -8.00
C GLY A 566 19.51 -17.33 -7.63
N GLY A 567 19.69 -17.62 -6.34
CA GLY A 567 20.39 -18.80 -5.84
C GLY A 567 21.85 -18.90 -6.28
N ALA A 568 22.14 -19.75 -7.27
CA ALA A 568 23.50 -19.86 -7.81
C ALA A 568 23.92 -18.64 -8.66
N TRP A 569 22.96 -17.82 -9.11
CA TRP A 569 23.15 -16.65 -9.97
C TRP A 569 22.94 -15.31 -9.24
N ALA A 570 22.76 -15.33 -7.92
CA ALA A 570 22.76 -14.13 -7.07
C ALA A 570 24.01 -14.10 -6.17
N PRO A 571 24.54 -12.90 -5.81
CA PRO A 571 25.65 -12.79 -4.86
C PRO A 571 25.30 -13.32 -3.47
N TYR A 572 24.04 -13.18 -3.06
CA TYR A 572 23.50 -13.57 -1.76
C TYR A 572 22.21 -14.39 -1.90
N GLY A 573 21.85 -15.13 -0.86
CA GLY A 573 20.48 -15.62 -0.65
C GLY A 573 19.68 -14.74 0.32
N TYR A 574 20.35 -13.96 1.15
CA TYR A 574 19.77 -12.91 1.99
C TYR A 574 20.82 -11.82 2.28
N ALA A 575 20.39 -10.57 2.43
CA ALA A 575 21.23 -9.45 2.82
C ALA A 575 20.47 -8.42 3.65
N LEU A 576 21.19 -7.75 4.55
CA LEU A 576 20.82 -6.46 5.12
C LEU A 576 21.62 -5.37 4.38
N ARG A 577 20.92 -4.33 3.92
CA ARG A 577 21.50 -3.17 3.23
C ARG A 577 21.16 -1.88 3.95
N ASP A 578 22.03 -0.89 3.82
CA ASP A 578 21.70 0.50 4.06
C ASP A 578 20.62 0.97 3.05
N ALA A 579 19.54 1.61 3.53
CA ALA A 579 18.40 1.97 2.68
C ALA A 579 18.66 3.17 1.77
N ALA A 580 19.55 4.10 2.17
CA ALA A 580 19.87 5.31 1.41
C ALA A 580 20.80 5.02 0.20
N THR A 581 21.70 4.04 0.35
CA THR A 581 22.80 3.78 -0.60
C THR A 581 22.78 2.40 -1.26
N GLY A 582 22.04 1.44 -0.68
CA GLY A 582 22.05 0.05 -1.13
C GLY A 582 23.32 -0.73 -0.76
N GLU A 583 24.26 -0.15 0.02
CA GLU A 583 25.47 -0.85 0.46
C GLU A 583 25.10 -2.04 1.35
N VAL A 584 25.62 -3.23 1.04
CA VAL A 584 25.40 -4.44 1.82
C VAL A 584 26.17 -4.37 3.13
N ILE A 585 25.44 -4.26 4.25
CA ILE A 585 25.99 -4.25 5.60
C ILE A 585 26.48 -5.67 5.96
N TYR A 586 25.65 -6.68 5.68
CA TYR A 586 26.05 -8.09 5.62
C TYR A 586 25.08 -8.90 4.77
N GLY A 587 25.53 -10.08 4.32
CA GLY A 587 24.68 -11.04 3.64
C GLY A 587 25.27 -12.45 3.65
N GLY A 588 24.46 -13.43 3.28
CA GLY A 588 24.87 -14.84 3.20
C GLY A 588 24.50 -15.49 1.88
N TYR A 589 25.50 -16.02 1.17
CA TYR A 589 25.29 -16.83 -0.03
C TYR A 589 24.76 -18.23 0.33
N THR A 590 23.65 -18.63 -0.29
CA THR A 590 22.98 -19.92 -0.03
C THR A 590 23.07 -20.91 -1.19
N GLY A 591 23.40 -20.44 -2.39
CA GLY A 591 23.46 -21.23 -3.64
C GLY A 591 22.12 -21.79 -4.11
N ARG A 592 20.99 -21.29 -3.58
CA ARG A 592 19.63 -21.73 -3.89
C ARG A 592 18.62 -20.60 -3.68
N ASP A 593 17.43 -20.78 -4.25
CA ASP A 593 16.24 -20.02 -3.84
C ASP A 593 16.13 -19.98 -2.30
N THR A 594 15.92 -18.76 -1.79
CA THR A 594 15.78 -18.44 -0.36
C THR A 594 14.46 -17.68 -0.15
N GLY A 595 13.35 -18.15 -0.74
CA GLY A 595 12.07 -17.44 -0.86
C GLY A 595 11.27 -17.11 0.42
N ARG A 596 11.92 -16.93 1.59
CA ARG A 596 11.36 -16.34 2.81
C ARG A 596 12.44 -15.71 3.68
N GLY A 597 12.14 -14.54 4.25
CA GLY A 597 12.88 -13.92 5.35
C GLY A 597 11.99 -12.98 6.16
N MET A 598 12.44 -12.57 7.34
CA MET A 598 11.69 -11.74 8.29
C MET A 598 12.63 -10.96 9.23
N ILE A 599 12.12 -9.89 9.85
CA ILE A 599 12.80 -9.11 10.88
C ILE A 599 11.94 -8.91 12.14
N GLY A 600 12.57 -8.60 13.27
CA GLY A 600 11.91 -8.15 14.50
C GLY A 600 12.73 -8.36 15.77
N ASP A 601 12.39 -7.63 16.84
CA ASP A 601 12.88 -7.89 18.20
C ASP A 601 12.28 -9.21 18.71
N VAL A 602 13.06 -10.29 18.66
CA VAL A 602 12.64 -11.61 19.13
C VAL A 602 13.57 -12.16 20.22
N ASP A 603 14.71 -11.52 20.48
CA ASP A 603 15.55 -11.74 21.64
C ASP A 603 15.94 -10.42 22.32
N PRO A 604 15.05 -9.84 23.17
CA PRO A 604 15.21 -8.53 23.82
C PRO A 604 16.33 -8.48 24.90
N THR A 605 17.28 -9.40 24.82
CA THR A 605 18.58 -9.33 25.47
C THR A 605 19.67 -8.70 24.58
N ARG A 606 19.31 -8.33 23.34
CA ARG A 606 20.12 -7.60 22.36
C ARG A 606 19.36 -6.37 21.87
N ARG A 607 20.07 -5.52 21.14
CA ARG A 607 19.59 -4.25 20.59
C ARG A 607 19.62 -4.29 19.06
N GLY A 608 18.63 -3.66 18.45
CA GLY A 608 18.29 -3.83 17.04
C GLY A 608 17.24 -4.91 16.82
N LEU A 609 16.70 -4.99 15.60
CA LEU A 609 15.78 -6.04 15.19
C LEU A 609 16.61 -7.24 14.69
N GLU A 610 16.36 -8.45 15.19
CA GLU A 610 16.96 -9.64 14.61
C GLU A 610 16.46 -9.85 13.17
N THR A 611 17.29 -10.46 12.32
CA THR A 611 16.92 -10.87 10.96
C THR A 611 17.04 -12.39 10.81
N TRP A 612 16.17 -13.00 10.00
CA TRP A 612 16.28 -14.43 9.69
C TRP A 612 15.78 -14.85 8.32
N ALA A 613 16.44 -15.87 7.77
CA ALA A 613 16.07 -16.57 6.54
C ALA A 613 16.57 -18.03 6.56
N VAL A 614 17.88 -18.22 6.77
CA VAL A 614 18.54 -19.55 6.90
C VAL A 614 19.29 -19.73 8.22
N GLY A 615 18.81 -19.04 9.25
CA GLY A 615 19.44 -18.84 10.55
C GLY A 615 18.99 -17.49 11.12
N LEU A 616 19.18 -17.27 12.41
CA LEU A 616 18.84 -16.05 13.16
C LEU A 616 20.11 -15.24 13.44
N TRP A 617 20.06 -13.93 13.16
CA TRP A 617 21.19 -13.01 13.21
C TRP A 617 20.79 -11.71 13.93
N THR A 618 21.74 -11.04 14.60
CA THR A 618 21.53 -9.66 15.09
C THR A 618 21.43 -8.68 13.93
N ALA A 619 20.92 -7.48 14.19
CA ALA A 619 20.94 -6.35 13.25
C ALA A 619 22.36 -6.02 12.72
N GLN A 620 23.41 -6.31 13.50
CA GLN A 620 24.81 -6.10 13.11
C GLN A 620 25.46 -7.34 12.45
N GLY A 621 24.68 -8.37 12.14
CA GLY A 621 25.15 -9.57 11.42
C GLY A 621 25.88 -10.62 12.28
N GLU A 622 25.71 -10.62 13.61
CA GLU A 622 26.25 -11.71 14.44
C GLU A 622 25.29 -12.92 14.46
N HIS A 623 25.80 -14.13 14.20
CA HIS A 623 25.00 -15.35 14.18
C HIS A 623 24.55 -15.77 15.60
N ILE A 624 23.24 -15.79 15.83
CA ILE A 624 22.62 -16.22 17.09
C ILE A 624 22.32 -17.72 17.08
N SER A 625 21.69 -18.23 16.01
CA SER A 625 21.09 -19.58 16.03
C SER A 625 20.79 -20.14 14.64
N ASN A 626 20.93 -21.46 14.46
CA ASN A 626 20.47 -22.18 13.25
C ASN A 626 18.94 -22.39 13.22
N SER A 627 18.24 -22.04 14.30
CA SER A 627 16.77 -22.07 14.41
C SER A 627 16.26 -20.67 14.70
N ALA A 628 15.18 -20.30 14.01
CA ALA A 628 14.57 -18.98 14.05
C ALA A 628 13.03 -19.11 14.18
N PRO A 629 12.30 -18.00 14.38
CA PRO A 629 10.84 -17.96 14.31
C PRO A 629 10.29 -18.30 12.92
N GLY A 630 8.95 -18.25 12.78
CA GLY A 630 8.30 -18.34 11.47
C GLY A 630 8.65 -17.15 10.54
N THR A 631 8.34 -17.29 9.25
CA THR A 631 8.71 -16.31 8.20
C THR A 631 7.51 -16.01 7.30
N ASN A 632 6.47 -15.42 7.88
CA ASN A 632 5.19 -15.15 7.20
C ASN A 632 4.81 -13.67 7.36
N MET A 633 4.01 -13.33 8.38
CA MET A 633 3.84 -11.97 8.87
C MET A 633 4.36 -11.88 10.30
N ASN A 634 4.89 -10.72 10.68
CA ASN A 634 5.05 -10.37 12.09
C ASN A 634 3.76 -9.71 12.62
N ILE A 635 3.72 -9.46 13.92
CA ILE A 635 2.68 -8.67 14.60
C ILE A 635 3.19 -8.17 15.96
N LYS A 636 2.86 -6.93 16.30
CA LYS A 636 3.08 -6.28 17.60
C LYS A 636 1.86 -6.52 18.49
N TRP A 637 1.84 -7.71 19.09
CA TRP A 637 0.69 -8.22 19.83
C TRP A 637 0.89 -8.16 21.36
N SER A 638 2.06 -8.56 21.85
CA SER A 638 2.35 -8.57 23.28
C SER A 638 2.57 -7.16 23.81
N LYS A 639 2.23 -6.97 25.09
CA LYS A 639 2.28 -5.66 25.76
C LYS A 639 3.65 -4.98 25.84
N ASP A 640 4.74 -5.68 25.59
CA ASP A 640 6.11 -5.24 25.88
C ASP A 640 6.89 -4.72 24.65
N MET A 641 6.22 -4.59 23.49
CA MET A 641 6.77 -4.15 22.19
C MET A 641 7.78 -5.11 21.53
N THR A 642 7.95 -6.32 22.07
CA THR A 642 8.60 -7.43 21.34
C THR A 642 7.78 -7.80 20.08
N THR A 643 8.40 -8.50 19.13
CA THR A 643 7.77 -8.94 17.89
C THR A 643 7.30 -10.39 17.97
N GLN A 644 6.01 -10.63 17.73
CA GLN A 644 5.44 -11.97 17.56
C GLN A 644 5.27 -12.31 16.07
N ILE A 645 5.07 -13.59 15.75
CA ILE A 645 4.93 -14.09 14.37
C ILE A 645 3.59 -14.79 14.16
N ILE A 646 2.92 -14.48 13.05
CA ILE A 646 1.67 -15.11 12.63
C ILE A 646 1.99 -16.36 11.80
N ASN A 647 1.60 -17.53 12.30
CA ASN A 647 1.75 -18.82 11.62
C ASN A 647 0.39 -19.36 11.15
N GLY A 648 0.40 -20.07 10.02
CA GLY A 648 -0.77 -20.69 9.41
C GLY A 648 -0.61 -20.72 7.89
N ALA A 649 -1.09 -21.80 7.26
CA ALA A 649 -1.10 -21.95 5.80
C ALA A 649 -2.17 -22.98 5.39
N GLU A 650 -2.66 -22.89 4.15
CA GLU A 650 -3.67 -23.80 3.58
C GLU A 650 -4.91 -23.99 4.47
N ASN A 651 -5.01 -25.15 5.14
CA ASN A 651 -6.12 -25.55 6.00
C ASN A 651 -5.81 -25.47 7.51
N GLN A 652 -4.64 -24.93 7.87
CA GLN A 652 -4.24 -24.78 9.27
C GLN A 652 -5.01 -23.63 9.95
N THR A 653 -5.29 -23.79 11.24
CA THR A 653 -5.80 -22.71 12.08
C THR A 653 -4.67 -21.69 12.32
N PRO A 654 -4.89 -20.38 12.11
CA PRO A 654 -3.87 -19.37 12.36
C PRO A 654 -3.49 -19.30 13.85
N SER A 655 -2.26 -18.86 14.14
CA SER A 655 -1.78 -18.60 15.50
C SER A 655 -0.81 -17.43 15.53
N ILE A 656 -0.76 -16.74 16.66
CA ILE A 656 0.33 -15.80 16.97
C ILE A 656 1.26 -16.51 17.95
N ASP A 657 2.53 -16.61 17.60
CA ASP A 657 3.57 -17.29 18.36
C ASP A 657 4.72 -16.32 18.68
N ASP A 658 5.02 -16.19 19.97
CA ASP A 658 6.19 -15.52 20.52
C ASP A 658 7.39 -16.48 20.57
N TRP A 659 8.59 -15.99 20.23
CA TRP A 659 9.79 -16.84 20.14
C TRP A 659 10.31 -17.34 21.49
N LYS A 660 10.08 -16.60 22.58
CA LYS A 660 10.55 -16.92 23.94
C LYS A 660 9.43 -17.54 24.79
N ASN A 661 8.22 -17.02 24.64
CA ASN A 661 7.05 -17.32 25.48
C ASN A 661 6.12 -18.36 24.84
N GLY A 662 6.19 -18.57 23.53
CA GLY A 662 5.36 -19.52 22.79
C GLY A 662 4.02 -18.94 22.33
N ARG A 663 2.99 -19.79 22.20
CA ARG A 663 1.72 -19.40 21.57
C ARG A 663 0.91 -18.44 22.44
N VAL A 664 0.67 -17.24 21.94
CA VAL A 664 -0.19 -16.23 22.59
C VAL A 664 -1.63 -16.21 22.03
N LEU A 665 -1.83 -16.59 20.76
CA LEU A 665 -3.17 -16.72 20.16
C LEU A 665 -3.33 -18.02 19.35
N THR A 666 -4.53 -18.61 19.38
CA THR A 666 -4.98 -19.66 18.44
C THR A 666 -6.32 -19.26 17.83
N ALA A 667 -6.33 -18.84 16.57
CA ALA A 667 -7.47 -18.22 15.90
C ALA A 667 -8.54 -19.24 15.46
N THR A 668 -9.14 -19.95 16.41
CA THR A 668 -10.02 -21.09 16.18
C THR A 668 -11.25 -20.73 15.34
N GLY A 669 -11.52 -21.50 14.28
CA GLY A 669 -12.62 -21.25 13.34
C GLY A 669 -12.31 -20.23 12.23
N THR A 670 -11.04 -19.87 12.04
CA THR A 670 -10.58 -18.96 10.98
C THR A 670 -9.54 -19.62 10.07
N ARG A 671 -9.15 -18.94 8.99
CA ARG A 671 -8.11 -19.36 8.04
C ARG A 671 -7.24 -18.19 7.60
N THR A 672 -6.00 -18.52 7.25
CA THR A 672 -5.13 -17.68 6.42
C THR A 672 -5.51 -17.80 4.94
N ASN A 673 -4.87 -16.97 4.11
CA ASN A 673 -5.10 -16.81 2.69
C ASN A 673 -3.91 -17.32 1.86
N ASN A 674 -4.05 -17.23 0.54
CA ASN A 674 -2.96 -17.35 -0.45
C ASN A 674 -2.18 -18.68 -0.38
N GLY A 675 -2.88 -19.77 0.00
CA GLY A 675 -2.36 -21.14 -0.01
C GLY A 675 -1.18 -21.33 0.93
N THR A 676 0.00 -21.59 0.37
CA THR A 676 1.26 -21.76 1.11
C THR A 676 1.91 -20.45 1.52
N LYS A 677 1.49 -19.29 0.99
CA LYS A 677 1.98 -17.99 1.47
C LYS A 677 1.58 -17.80 2.93
N GLY A 678 0.30 -18.00 3.25
CA GLY A 678 -0.19 -18.09 4.63
C GLY A 678 -0.61 -16.73 5.21
N ASN A 679 -0.92 -15.75 4.37
CA ASN A 679 -1.17 -14.39 4.81
C ASN A 679 -2.46 -14.29 5.66
N PRO A 680 -2.54 -13.36 6.62
CA PRO A 680 -3.79 -12.81 7.12
C PRO A 680 -4.65 -12.21 6.00
N SER A 681 -5.81 -11.66 6.34
CA SER A 681 -6.50 -10.71 5.46
C SER A 681 -5.91 -9.30 5.62
N LEU A 682 -5.58 -8.90 6.85
CA LEU A 682 -4.81 -7.69 7.18
C LEU A 682 -4.14 -7.85 8.56
N VAL A 683 -3.04 -7.14 8.77
CA VAL A 683 -2.44 -6.83 10.08
C VAL A 683 -2.28 -5.32 10.14
N ALA A 684 -2.92 -4.65 11.10
CA ALA A 684 -2.92 -3.19 11.21
C ALA A 684 -3.39 -2.73 12.60
N ASP A 685 -3.02 -1.52 13.00
CA ASP A 685 -3.69 -0.77 14.08
C ASP A 685 -4.94 -0.17 13.42
N VAL A 686 -6.10 -0.83 13.56
CA VAL A 686 -7.35 -0.31 13.00
C VAL A 686 -8.18 0.40 14.06
N PHE A 687 -7.96 0.09 15.33
CA PHE A 687 -8.54 0.75 16.50
C PHE A 687 -7.74 0.35 17.75
N GLY A 688 -8.19 0.76 18.94
CA GLY A 688 -7.48 0.41 20.16
C GLY A 688 -6.22 1.25 20.38
N ASP A 689 -5.23 0.70 21.09
CA ASP A 689 -3.93 1.38 21.26
C ASP A 689 -2.95 0.90 20.18
N TRP A 690 -1.68 1.31 20.26
CA TRP A 690 -0.63 1.09 19.24
C TRP A 690 -0.38 -0.36 18.77
N ARG A 691 -1.05 -1.36 19.35
CA ARG A 691 -0.89 -2.77 18.98
C ARG A 691 -1.73 -3.11 17.75
N GLU A 692 -1.28 -4.12 17.04
CA GLU A 692 -1.90 -4.52 15.77
C GLU A 692 -3.03 -5.53 15.98
N GLU A 693 -4.17 -5.28 15.35
CA GLU A 693 -5.22 -6.27 15.15
C GLU A 693 -4.79 -7.36 14.15
N LEU A 694 -5.21 -8.60 14.41
CA LEU A 694 -5.16 -9.67 13.43
C LEU A 694 -6.52 -9.83 12.75
N LEU A 695 -6.60 -9.53 11.45
CA LEU A 695 -7.79 -9.74 10.63
C LEU A 695 -7.65 -11.05 9.83
N VAL A 696 -8.52 -12.03 10.11
CA VAL A 696 -8.55 -13.34 9.43
C VAL A 696 -9.98 -13.79 9.16
N ARG A 697 -10.26 -14.24 7.95
CA ARG A 697 -11.58 -14.76 7.56
C ARG A 697 -12.01 -15.99 8.37
N THR A 698 -13.30 -16.16 8.58
CA THR A 698 -13.86 -17.45 9.04
C THR A 698 -13.64 -18.56 8.00
N GLU A 699 -13.72 -19.82 8.42
CA GLU A 699 -13.49 -20.98 7.53
C GLU A 699 -14.35 -20.94 6.25
N ASP A 700 -15.62 -20.57 6.40
CA ASP A 700 -16.63 -20.42 5.33
C ASP A 700 -16.60 -19.06 4.61
N SER A 701 -15.88 -18.08 5.15
CA SER A 701 -15.89 -16.66 4.77
C SER A 701 -17.27 -15.96 4.93
N SER A 702 -18.03 -16.29 5.98
CA SER A 702 -19.20 -15.51 6.39
C SER A 702 -18.85 -14.28 7.24
N ALA A 703 -17.63 -14.17 7.77
CA ALA A 703 -17.12 -12.99 8.44
C ALA A 703 -15.60 -12.81 8.28
N ILE A 704 -15.10 -11.59 8.49
CA ILE A 704 -13.72 -11.36 8.94
C ILE A 704 -13.73 -11.33 10.46
N ARG A 705 -12.87 -12.12 11.10
CA ARG A 705 -12.63 -12.01 12.52
C ARG A 705 -11.46 -11.06 12.77
N ILE A 706 -11.73 -10.00 13.51
CA ILE A 706 -10.76 -8.99 13.94
C ILE A 706 -10.42 -9.29 15.40
N TYR A 707 -9.20 -9.77 15.68
CA TYR A 707 -8.72 -10.05 17.03
C TYR A 707 -7.96 -8.86 17.62
N LEU A 708 -8.26 -8.52 18.88
CA LEU A 708 -7.63 -7.46 19.66
C LEU A 708 -6.77 -8.06 20.79
N SER A 709 -5.59 -7.48 21.04
CA SER A 709 -4.75 -7.86 22.19
C SER A 709 -5.35 -7.34 23.50
N ASP A 710 -5.73 -8.25 24.40
CA ASP A 710 -6.36 -7.93 25.69
C ASP A 710 -5.41 -7.92 26.90
N GLU A 711 -4.10 -7.98 26.63
CA GLU A 711 -3.09 -7.67 27.65
C GLU A 711 -3.10 -6.17 27.99
N VAL A 712 -2.92 -5.85 29.27
CA VAL A 712 -2.67 -4.46 29.73
C VAL A 712 -1.20 -4.12 29.50
N THR A 713 -0.93 -3.09 28.69
CA THR A 713 0.41 -2.51 28.50
C THR A 713 0.59 -1.19 29.25
N ASP A 714 1.77 -1.02 29.86
CA ASP A 714 2.29 0.22 30.43
C ASP A 714 3.13 1.03 29.42
N ARG A 715 3.03 0.69 28.12
CA ARG A 715 3.63 1.43 27.00
C ARG A 715 2.60 2.35 26.34
N LYS A 716 3.04 3.57 26.05
CA LYS A 716 2.22 4.61 25.40
C LYS A 716 2.90 5.09 24.12
N LEU A 717 2.18 5.03 23.02
CA LEU A 717 2.63 5.39 21.68
C LEU A 717 1.39 5.92 20.92
N TYR A 718 1.58 6.77 19.92
CA TYR A 718 0.46 7.19 19.06
C TYR A 718 0.01 6.04 18.16
N THR A 719 -1.20 6.10 17.63
CA THR A 719 -1.71 5.08 16.67
C THR A 719 -0.78 4.96 15.48
N LEU A 720 -0.37 3.73 15.13
CA LEU A 720 0.63 3.51 14.08
C LEU A 720 0.18 4.05 12.72
N MET A 721 -1.13 4.22 12.50
CA MET A 721 -1.70 4.85 11.30
C MET A 721 -1.40 6.35 11.16
N HIS A 722 -0.84 6.99 12.19
CA HIS A 722 -0.25 8.34 12.10
C HIS A 722 1.26 8.32 11.79
N ASP A 723 1.90 7.16 11.65
CA ASP A 723 3.21 7.06 11.01
C ASP A 723 3.04 6.87 9.49
N ALA A 724 3.66 7.73 8.69
CA ALA A 724 3.44 7.75 7.23
C ALA A 724 4.02 6.53 6.51
N GLN A 725 5.13 5.95 6.98
CA GLN A 725 5.72 4.73 6.42
C GLN A 725 4.88 3.51 6.77
N TYR A 726 4.37 3.44 7.99
CA TYR A 726 3.44 2.38 8.38
C TYR A 726 2.10 2.49 7.63
N ARG A 727 1.52 3.70 7.51
CA ARG A 727 0.22 3.92 6.87
C ARG A 727 0.25 3.65 5.36
N THR A 728 1.33 4.01 4.66
CA THR A 728 1.56 3.58 3.28
C THR A 728 1.83 2.07 3.20
N GLY A 729 2.53 1.52 4.20
CA GLY A 729 2.63 0.08 4.46
C GLY A 729 1.30 -0.66 4.42
N ILE A 730 0.32 -0.21 5.22
CA ILE A 730 -1.05 -0.77 5.22
C ILE A 730 -1.70 -0.68 3.83
N ALA A 731 -1.47 0.41 3.09
CA ALA A 731 -2.03 0.58 1.74
C ALA A 731 -1.47 -0.43 0.72
N TRP A 732 -0.18 -0.78 0.79
CA TRP A 732 0.41 -1.82 -0.08
C TRP A 732 0.38 -3.25 0.49
N GLN A 733 -0.12 -3.47 1.71
CA GLN A 733 -0.10 -4.82 2.34
C GLN A 733 -0.88 -5.90 1.56
N ASN A 734 -1.82 -5.52 0.67
CA ASN A 734 -2.55 -6.45 -0.19
C ASN A 734 -1.80 -6.89 -1.47
N VAL A 735 -0.61 -6.31 -1.72
CA VAL A 735 0.02 -6.31 -3.04
C VAL A 735 0.95 -7.50 -3.26
N GLY A 736 0.77 -8.20 -4.39
CA GLY A 736 1.65 -9.27 -4.87
C GLY A 736 1.78 -10.42 -3.86
N TYR A 737 2.93 -10.50 -3.18
CA TYR A 737 3.10 -11.32 -1.98
C TYR A 737 3.22 -10.41 -0.76
N ASN A 738 2.14 -10.34 0.02
CA ASN A 738 1.98 -9.47 1.19
C ASN A 738 3.19 -9.54 2.14
N GLN A 739 3.77 -8.39 2.49
CA GLN A 739 4.83 -8.23 3.52
C GLN A 739 4.27 -7.45 4.72
N PRO A 740 4.91 -7.51 5.91
CA PRO A 740 4.49 -6.73 7.06
C PRO A 740 4.82 -5.25 6.90
N SER A 741 4.08 -4.40 7.61
CA SER A 741 4.28 -2.95 7.65
C SER A 741 5.18 -2.56 8.82
N TYR A 742 5.95 -1.48 8.65
CA TYR A 742 6.89 -0.99 9.67
C TYR A 742 6.79 0.54 9.76
N PRO A 743 6.88 1.14 10.96
CA PRO A 743 6.96 2.58 11.11
C PRO A 743 8.35 3.12 10.77
N SER A 744 8.44 4.45 10.66
CA SER A 744 9.67 5.20 10.35
C SER A 744 10.75 5.22 11.45
N PHE A 745 10.60 4.43 12.53
CA PHE A 745 11.45 4.49 13.71
C PHE A 745 11.65 3.12 14.37
N TYR A 746 12.74 2.97 15.15
CA TYR A 746 13.04 1.75 15.88
C TYR A 746 11.91 1.33 16.84
N PHE A 747 11.24 0.21 16.50
CA PHE A 747 10.06 -0.26 17.20
C PHE A 747 10.29 -1.64 17.84
N ALA A 748 10.67 -1.65 19.11
CA ALA A 748 11.11 -2.81 19.89
C ALA A 748 10.86 -2.61 21.39
N SER A 749 11.18 -3.61 22.21
CA SER A 749 11.04 -3.53 23.66
C SER A 749 12.01 -2.57 24.37
N ASP A 750 13.12 -2.18 23.73
CA ASP A 750 14.04 -1.11 24.16
C ASP A 750 13.99 0.15 23.27
N THR A 751 12.83 0.44 22.65
CA THR A 751 12.59 1.72 21.95
C THR A 751 12.90 2.92 22.85
N ASP A 752 13.78 3.79 22.36
CA ASP A 752 14.05 5.09 22.98
C ASP A 752 12.94 6.07 22.57
N PHE A 753 11.95 6.27 23.45
CA PHE A 753 10.85 7.20 23.21
C PHE A 753 11.28 8.67 23.06
N SER A 754 12.55 9.02 23.30
CA SER A 754 13.08 10.35 22.95
C SER A 754 13.48 10.49 21.48
N LYS A 755 13.63 9.38 20.75
CA LYS A 755 13.88 9.33 19.30
C LYS A 755 12.61 9.17 18.46
N VAL A 756 11.52 8.65 19.03
CA VAL A 756 10.27 8.40 18.29
C VAL A 756 9.74 9.73 17.71
N PRO A 757 9.60 9.85 16.37
CA PRO A 757 9.18 11.09 15.74
C PRO A 757 7.71 11.39 16.08
N VAL A 758 7.39 12.66 16.30
CA VAL A 758 6.00 13.12 16.39
C VAL A 758 5.67 13.86 15.10
N PRO A 759 4.85 13.31 14.19
CA PRO A 759 4.58 13.92 12.91
C PRO A 759 3.97 15.32 13.08
N GLN A 760 4.43 16.26 12.25
CA GLN A 760 3.69 17.49 12.00
C GLN A 760 2.78 17.21 10.80
N PHE A 761 1.49 17.09 11.04
CA PHE A 761 0.52 16.62 10.04
C PHE A 761 -0.72 17.49 9.96
N ILE A 762 -1.38 17.42 8.81
CA ILE A 762 -2.64 18.07 8.51
C ILE A 762 -3.69 16.97 8.32
N THR A 763 -4.76 17.00 9.12
CA THR A 763 -5.97 16.26 8.76
C THR A 763 -6.78 17.05 7.74
N PRO A 764 -7.14 16.49 6.57
CA PRO A 764 -8.10 17.13 5.68
C PRO A 764 -9.54 17.07 6.24
N GLY A 765 -10.52 17.50 5.44
CA GLY A 765 -11.95 17.38 5.78
C GLY A 765 -12.45 18.14 7.02
N GLU A 766 -11.63 18.96 7.69
CA GLU A 766 -11.94 19.52 9.02
C GLU A 766 -13.30 20.23 9.14
N VAL A 767 -13.72 20.93 8.09
CA VAL A 767 -15.02 21.61 8.06
C VAL A 767 -16.16 20.62 7.86
N ASN A 768 -15.97 19.62 6.98
CA ASN A 768 -16.91 18.50 6.77
C ASN A 768 -17.10 17.74 8.08
N ARG A 769 -16.01 17.47 8.82
CA ARG A 769 -15.99 16.82 10.13
C ARG A 769 -16.82 17.56 11.18
N VAL A 770 -16.68 18.89 11.28
CA VAL A 770 -17.54 19.70 12.15
C VAL A 770 -19.00 19.69 11.68
N GLU A 771 -19.27 19.65 10.37
CA GLU A 771 -20.64 19.56 9.84
C GLU A 771 -21.27 18.18 10.12
N LYS A 772 -20.51 17.07 10.02
CA LYS A 772 -20.94 15.70 10.41
C LYS A 772 -21.26 15.60 11.90
N LEU A 773 -20.43 16.16 12.79
CA LEU A 773 -20.71 16.21 14.23
C LEU A 773 -22.01 17.01 14.53
N ILE A 774 -22.31 18.06 13.76
CA ILE A 774 -23.60 18.75 13.86
C ILE A 774 -24.74 17.83 13.44
N GLU A 775 -24.60 17.05 12.37
CA GLU A 775 -25.63 16.11 11.90
C GLU A 775 -25.85 14.94 12.87
N GLN A 776 -24.77 14.39 13.43
CA GLN A 776 -24.79 13.33 14.44
C GLN A 776 -25.53 13.78 15.71
N TYR A 777 -25.12 14.90 16.33
CA TYR A 777 -25.77 15.39 17.55
C TYR A 777 -27.19 15.92 17.32
N LYS A 778 -27.54 16.29 16.07
CA LYS A 778 -28.90 16.60 15.62
C LYS A 778 -29.75 15.34 15.44
N ALA A 779 -29.15 14.18 15.16
CA ALA A 779 -29.81 12.89 15.09
C ALA A 779 -30.02 12.22 16.47
N SER A 780 -29.15 12.49 17.45
CA SER A 780 -29.26 11.98 18.83
C SER A 780 -30.06 12.87 19.80
N ASP A 781 -30.63 13.99 19.33
CA ASP A 781 -31.23 15.07 20.14
C ASP A 781 -30.25 15.78 21.12
N ASP A 782 -28.93 15.56 21.00
CA ASP A 782 -27.89 16.25 21.76
C ASP A 782 -27.71 17.73 21.36
N LEU A 783 -28.04 18.10 20.12
CA LEU A 783 -27.95 19.45 19.56
C LEU A 783 -29.29 19.84 18.91
N THR A 784 -30.05 20.76 19.52
CA THR A 784 -31.46 20.97 19.17
C THR A 784 -31.94 22.43 19.14
N GLY A 785 -33.06 22.61 18.43
CA GLY A 785 -33.76 23.89 18.31
C GLY A 785 -32.98 24.94 17.51
N PRO A 786 -33.17 26.25 17.77
CA PRO A 786 -32.56 27.32 16.98
C PRO A 786 -31.03 27.40 17.01
N LEU A 787 -30.34 26.53 17.75
CA LEU A 787 -28.87 26.48 17.78
C LEU A 787 -28.31 25.77 16.54
N VAL A 788 -28.94 24.67 16.10
CA VAL A 788 -28.58 23.89 14.89
C VAL A 788 -28.31 24.84 13.72
N SER A 789 -29.33 25.58 13.29
CA SER A 789 -29.20 26.51 12.16
C SER A 789 -28.47 27.81 12.49
N GLN A 790 -28.02 28.02 13.73
CA GLN A 790 -27.06 29.07 14.05
C GLN A 790 -25.62 28.61 13.86
N LEU A 791 -25.33 27.32 14.06
CA LEU A 791 -24.05 26.68 13.79
C LEU A 791 -23.88 26.41 12.29
N GLU A 792 -24.86 25.76 11.64
CA GLU A 792 -24.89 25.51 10.18
C GLU A 792 -24.62 26.81 9.37
N ASN A 793 -25.32 27.91 9.68
CA ASN A 793 -25.12 29.21 9.00
C ASN A 793 -23.82 29.93 9.37
N THR A 794 -23.07 29.44 10.36
CA THR A 794 -21.75 30.00 10.74
C THR A 794 -20.63 29.22 10.09
N LEU A 795 -20.75 27.89 10.04
CA LEU A 795 -19.86 27.01 9.29
C LEU A 795 -19.86 27.37 7.79
N LYS A 796 -21.05 27.66 7.24
CA LYS A 796 -21.24 28.24 5.88
C LYS A 796 -20.67 29.65 5.67
N GLN A 797 -20.11 30.26 6.70
CA GLN A 797 -19.27 31.46 6.59
C GLN A 797 -17.79 31.15 6.76
N VAL A 798 -17.43 30.11 7.52
CA VAL A 798 -16.07 29.55 7.55
C VAL A 798 -15.69 29.05 6.14
N GLU A 799 -16.46 28.14 5.53
CA GLU A 799 -16.27 27.64 4.16
C GLU A 799 -16.08 28.77 3.15
N HIS A 800 -17.02 29.72 3.14
CA HIS A 800 -17.06 30.85 2.22
C HIS A 800 -15.85 31.78 2.33
N HIS A 801 -15.17 31.79 3.48
CA HIS A 801 -13.92 32.53 3.68
C HIS A 801 -12.67 31.66 3.49
N LEU A 802 -12.76 30.34 3.70
CA LEU A 802 -11.70 29.37 3.38
C LEU A 802 -11.47 29.32 1.86
N GLN A 803 -12.55 29.14 1.08
CA GLN A 803 -12.59 29.23 -0.39
C GLN A 803 -12.12 30.58 -0.96
N LYS A 804 -11.88 31.59 -0.10
CA LYS A 804 -11.40 32.93 -0.48
C LYS A 804 -10.00 33.25 0.04
N GLY A 805 -9.27 32.29 0.64
CA GLY A 805 -7.96 32.52 1.25
C GLY A 805 -8.01 33.62 2.32
N SER A 806 -9.06 33.62 3.14
CA SER A 806 -9.40 34.71 4.05
C SER A 806 -9.32 34.29 5.53
N GLU A 807 -8.20 33.67 5.92
CA GLU A 807 -7.81 33.22 7.28
C GLU A 807 -8.44 34.03 8.42
N LYS A 808 -8.20 35.35 8.45
CA LYS A 808 -8.73 36.25 9.50
C LYS A 808 -10.26 36.25 9.64
N ASN A 809 -11.00 35.91 8.59
CA ASN A 809 -12.46 35.72 8.66
C ASN A 809 -12.84 34.26 8.94
N VAL A 810 -12.02 33.28 8.53
CA VAL A 810 -12.15 31.86 8.89
C VAL A 810 -12.09 31.74 10.42
N ILE A 811 -11.00 32.19 11.05
CA ILE A 811 -10.83 32.27 12.51
C ILE A 811 -12.01 33.02 13.14
N ARG A 812 -12.31 34.27 12.69
CA ARG A 812 -13.40 35.09 13.25
C ARG A 812 -14.79 34.45 13.17
N PHE A 813 -15.04 33.54 12.22
CA PHE A 813 -16.30 32.80 12.14
C PHE A 813 -16.26 31.51 12.97
N MET A 814 -15.11 30.87 13.16
CA MET A 814 -14.96 29.75 14.08
C MET A 814 -14.93 30.18 15.56
N ASP A 815 -14.30 31.31 15.89
CA ASP A 815 -14.49 32.07 17.15
C ASP A 815 -15.99 32.20 17.47
N LYS A 816 -16.76 32.68 16.50
CA LYS A 816 -18.21 32.91 16.63
C LYS A 816 -18.98 31.59 16.81
N PHE A 817 -18.50 30.49 16.24
CA PHE A 817 -19.08 29.15 16.41
C PHE A 817 -18.88 28.66 17.86
N ILE A 818 -17.65 28.72 18.38
CA ILE A 818 -17.32 28.42 19.78
C ILE A 818 -18.09 29.34 20.75
N ASP A 819 -18.23 30.62 20.40
CA ASP A 819 -18.97 31.62 21.15
C ASP A 819 -20.50 31.38 21.13
N GLN A 820 -21.03 30.73 20.09
CA GLN A 820 -22.42 30.24 20.04
C GLN A 820 -22.62 28.98 20.91
N LEU A 821 -21.70 28.00 20.85
CA LEU A 821 -21.71 26.81 21.72
C LEU A 821 -21.64 27.20 23.21
N ASN A 822 -20.81 28.19 23.56
CA ASN A 822 -20.70 28.70 24.93
C ASN A 822 -21.92 29.51 25.41
N LYS A 823 -22.77 29.99 24.50
CA LYS A 823 -24.03 30.71 24.81
C LYS A 823 -25.27 29.83 24.67
N ALA A 824 -25.10 28.54 24.37
CA ALA A 824 -26.17 27.56 24.34
C ALA A 824 -26.82 27.37 25.72
N LYS A 825 -28.09 26.96 25.72
CA LYS A 825 -28.78 26.50 26.94
C LYS A 825 -28.55 25.00 27.08
N LYS A 826 -28.45 24.51 28.33
CA LYS A 826 -28.35 23.07 28.68
C LYS A 826 -29.49 22.17 28.18
N ASN A 827 -30.51 22.73 27.52
CA ASN A 827 -31.62 22.00 26.89
C ASN A 827 -31.61 22.11 25.35
N GLN A 828 -30.51 22.59 24.77
CA GLN A 828 -30.28 22.78 23.33
C GLN A 828 -28.94 22.21 22.85
N LEU A 829 -28.06 21.84 23.79
CA LEU A 829 -26.72 21.34 23.57
C LEU A 829 -26.35 20.51 24.82
N SER A 830 -25.95 19.25 24.65
CA SER A 830 -25.39 18.44 25.73
C SER A 830 -23.94 18.81 26.01
N GLU A 831 -23.39 18.41 27.16
CA GLU A 831 -21.99 18.76 27.48
C GLU A 831 -21.01 18.03 26.54
N ALA A 832 -21.31 16.81 26.10
CA ALA A 832 -20.50 16.04 25.14
C ALA A 832 -20.48 16.71 23.75
N ALA A 833 -21.67 17.01 23.20
CA ALA A 833 -21.78 17.72 21.92
C ALA A 833 -21.13 19.11 21.99
N LYS A 834 -21.23 19.81 23.13
CA LYS A 834 -20.51 21.06 23.35
C LYS A 834 -19.00 20.85 23.29
N LEU A 835 -18.50 19.83 23.98
CA LEU A 835 -17.07 19.56 24.15
C LEU A 835 -16.43 19.28 22.79
N ASN A 836 -16.94 18.26 22.07
CA ASN A 836 -16.40 17.83 20.78
C ASN A 836 -16.49 18.92 19.71
N LEU A 837 -17.64 19.60 19.58
CA LEU A 837 -17.78 20.72 18.63
C LEU A 837 -16.90 21.93 19.00
N SER A 838 -16.57 22.14 20.28
CA SER A 838 -15.66 23.22 20.67
C SER A 838 -14.19 22.85 20.41
N HIS A 839 -13.81 21.59 20.64
CA HIS A 839 -12.44 21.12 20.42
C HIS A 839 -12.08 21.02 18.94
N GLN A 840 -12.96 20.45 18.11
CA GLN A 840 -12.74 20.41 16.66
C GLN A 840 -12.72 21.82 16.03
N ALA A 841 -13.55 22.73 16.54
CA ALA A 841 -13.47 24.14 16.18
C ALA A 841 -12.16 24.83 16.66
N GLN A 842 -11.55 24.37 17.76
CA GLN A 842 -10.28 24.91 18.26
C GLN A 842 -9.08 24.38 17.46
N LEU A 843 -9.00 23.07 17.20
CA LEU A 843 -7.95 22.48 16.35
C LEU A 843 -7.88 23.18 14.98
N PHE A 844 -9.05 23.43 14.39
CA PHE A 844 -9.16 24.16 13.12
C PHE A 844 -8.75 25.65 13.21
N ILE A 845 -8.81 26.28 14.39
CA ILE A 845 -8.26 27.63 14.61
C ILE A 845 -6.73 27.55 14.78
N ASP A 846 -6.25 26.60 15.57
CA ASP A 846 -4.83 26.44 15.92
C ASP A 846 -3.97 26.23 14.65
N ARG A 847 -4.52 25.57 13.61
CA ARG A 847 -3.94 25.44 12.26
C ARG A 847 -3.63 26.78 11.56
N PHE A 848 -4.27 27.88 11.93
CA PHE A 848 -4.03 29.22 11.37
C PHE A 848 -3.26 30.17 12.30
N GLU A 849 -2.96 29.75 13.53
CA GLU A 849 -2.21 30.56 14.51
C GLU A 849 -0.76 30.08 14.75
N ASN A 850 -0.39 28.88 14.25
CA ASN A 850 0.95 28.28 14.31
C ASN A 850 1.64 28.24 12.94
#